data_AF-A0A832VIG2-F1
#
_entry.id   AF-A0A832VIG2-F1
#
_cell.length_a   1.000
_cell.length_b   1.000
_cell.length_c   1.000
_cell.angle_alpha   90.00
_cell.angle_beta   90.00
_cell.angle_gamma   90.00
#
_symmetry.space_group_name_H-M   'P 1'
#
loop_
_entity.id
_entity.type
_entity.pdbx_description
1 polymer ?
#
loop_
_entity_poly.entity_id
_entity_poly.type
_entity_poly.pdbx_seq_one_letter_code
_entity_poly.pdbx_strand_id
1 'polypeptide(L)'
;MRSAIALAGLFLFVIASPFVASADGDGDGIDDALDMCPYAAGTANSTLGNGCPDSDGDGQADFEQAITHDWNEAQRVNTETGFGGVEAMEWAKNGTVFYAGGDNSGTVAVNIFNNRGNPIGILCNMTGGVNVIEQSPDQTMIGLVSDDGGAKVVNSTTGNLIIDLYATLFSPNNETDNAISMSWSNDGARLFLSSGQGKVSSVWTSNWTVEWNHTGLPSWVGGIDTTPDDRLLFVSSGSLLVAYWIGNYTPAWNMTNHSDHIRIVTVSPDGRFLATGSNNDKLVITDINNNTKLAEMDIGSDAAHAEFSPDGGTIAVASRRSSSIRVYETDTIGANPGEWSSLGEIDGFGSSSNNRGVYSLAFNSDGERLAVGWRRGYVSVEIVAADFVRVYGDFSSTLMEDSWKDWYSSTDDWIRIWDGFDRTPVTLDVCDGEDLLGSHTTGVSPEYAVKSANYSDTGIWDCKNTEGQILEVPYGRMAGAFSVKAGGETAACIQQMGGLSMGQLRWITSSLSRNSLSSDGEMPGLDFSSVAPNIDNNDVPQWRDIDASCPDEDIVLAHRWENRTEMWVIKETLLCENCAISDYIYSSTNSRYRADVGEYKSDVLAGVTGPTGEGSIGYTELGFTIDNPAGLYIVPIIDNFTHGAADAIAAGQLPINATRNNSRDGTWPMQTDVRMFMSTDAIDKNLNFSKFLLTEPAAIQWELMGFTKLGPWDTYRAWLLLGVDMSHILPDLDGDGVWDSWDICPETAAGTPVNEVGCADYQLDDDDDGFANDIDDCDYVAGSSNFGLVGCPDSDGDGWADDADTHPDDVTEWNDTDMDSFGDNSDDCIDIAGNSTEDRLGCIDSDGDGWSDEGDTFPDDPTEWADTDGDGVGDNLDLFPYSPSQWADQDGDGYGDNLSGIEPDMCPLVSGSSSKNGTFGCL
;
A
#
# COMPACT_ATOMS: atom_id res chain seq x y z
N MET A 1 -70.33 28.28 64.17
CA MET A 1 -70.83 27.94 62.81
C MET A 1 -69.81 28.51 61.84
N ARG A 2 -68.71 27.78 61.60
CA ARG A 2 -68.47 26.75 60.56
C ARG A 2 -68.51 27.37 59.14
N SER A 3 -67.42 27.66 58.43
CA SER A 3 -65.98 27.59 58.70
C SER A 3 -65.29 28.66 57.85
N ALA A 4 -64.39 29.44 58.46
CA ALA A 4 -63.51 30.40 57.82
C ALA A 4 -62.05 29.98 58.09
N ILE A 5 -61.09 30.54 57.32
CA ILE A 5 -59.61 30.38 57.39
C ILE A 5 -59.15 29.21 56.49
N ALA A 6 -58.33 29.38 55.44
CA ALA A 6 -57.13 30.21 55.34
C ALA A 6 -56.97 30.92 53.98
N LEU A 7 -56.59 32.19 54.07
CA LEU A 7 -56.20 33.12 53.01
C LEU A 7 -54.73 33.48 53.29
N ALA A 8 -53.79 33.11 52.41
CA ALA A 8 -52.50 33.77 52.15
C ALA A 8 -51.54 32.81 51.45
N GLY A 9 -51.24 33.06 50.17
CA GLY A 9 -50.17 32.36 49.46
C GLY A 9 -50.22 32.56 47.95
N LEU A 10 -49.34 33.43 47.47
CA LEU A 10 -48.89 33.64 46.09
C LEU A 10 -49.76 34.44 45.11
N PHE A 11 -49.37 35.72 45.02
CA PHE A 11 -49.52 36.62 43.89
C PHE A 11 -48.52 36.24 42.77
N LEU A 12 -48.89 36.61 41.53
CA LEU A 12 -48.10 36.61 40.26
C LEU A 12 -47.92 35.27 39.52
N PHE A 13 -48.90 34.92 38.70
CA PHE A 13 -48.69 34.32 37.38
C PHE A 13 -49.64 35.00 36.39
N VAL A 14 -49.13 35.96 35.62
CA VAL A 14 -49.80 36.49 34.43
C VAL A 14 -48.95 36.06 33.23
N ILE A 15 -49.41 34.96 32.64
CA ILE A 15 -49.27 34.47 31.27
C ILE A 15 -48.32 35.33 30.39
N ALA A 16 -47.06 34.91 30.30
CA ALA A 16 -46.31 35.05 29.06
C ALA A 16 -46.73 33.87 28.16
N SER A 17 -47.33 34.16 27.03
CA SER A 17 -47.47 33.18 25.94
C SER A 17 -46.07 32.73 25.53
N PRO A 18 -45.77 31.43 25.39
CA PRO A 18 -44.54 31.02 24.76
C PRO A 18 -44.63 31.43 23.29
N PHE A 19 -43.60 32.15 22.83
CA PHE A 19 -43.28 32.28 21.42
C PHE A 19 -43.09 30.86 20.85
N VAL A 20 -43.54 30.69 19.61
CA VAL A 20 -43.41 29.46 18.82
C VAL A 20 -41.92 29.11 18.74
N ALA A 21 -41.55 27.91 19.19
CA ALA A 21 -40.21 27.37 18.98
C ALA A 21 -39.98 27.20 17.47
N SER A 22 -38.85 27.70 16.97
CA SER A 22 -38.31 27.26 15.69
C SER A 22 -38.08 25.76 15.78
N ALA A 23 -38.51 25.05 14.75
CA ALA A 23 -38.58 23.61 14.70
C ALA A 23 -37.56 23.19 13.64
N ASP A 24 -36.53 22.48 14.09
CA ASP A 24 -35.69 21.54 13.31
C ASP A 24 -36.42 21.09 12.04
N GLY A 25 -35.99 21.69 10.93
CA GLY A 25 -36.77 21.79 9.72
C GLY A 25 -36.37 20.83 8.63
N ASP A 26 -35.12 20.39 8.62
CA ASP A 26 -34.57 19.31 7.81
C ASP A 26 -34.59 17.95 8.57
N GLY A 27 -34.78 17.97 9.89
CA GLY A 27 -35.13 16.81 10.68
C GLY A 27 -33.93 16.03 11.21
N ASP A 28 -32.77 16.68 11.35
CA ASP A 28 -31.52 16.09 11.82
C ASP A 28 -31.39 16.07 13.37
N GLY A 29 -32.28 16.78 14.07
CA GLY A 29 -32.32 16.89 15.53
C GLY A 29 -31.72 18.18 16.08
N ILE A 30 -31.26 19.10 15.23
CA ILE A 30 -30.69 20.40 15.56
C ILE A 30 -31.69 21.50 15.15
N ASP A 31 -31.86 22.53 15.98
CA ASP A 31 -32.75 23.65 15.63
C ASP A 31 -32.09 24.50 14.53
N ASP A 32 -32.77 24.81 13.44
CA ASP A 32 -32.30 25.65 12.31
C ASP A 32 -31.60 26.95 12.74
N ALA A 33 -31.89 27.47 13.93
CA ALA A 33 -31.23 28.66 14.48
C ALA A 33 -29.80 28.41 15.01
N LEU A 34 -29.44 27.16 15.27
CA LEU A 34 -28.15 26.66 15.75
C LEU A 34 -27.46 25.76 14.73
N ASP A 35 -28.17 25.36 13.68
CA ASP A 35 -27.68 24.58 12.56
C ASP A 35 -26.95 25.48 11.54
N MET A 36 -25.78 25.03 11.10
CA MET A 36 -24.98 25.70 10.07
C MET A 36 -25.44 25.34 8.65
N CYS A 37 -26.14 24.22 8.48
CA CYS A 37 -26.71 23.74 7.24
C CYS A 37 -28.21 23.51 7.38
N PRO A 38 -28.99 24.56 7.71
CA PRO A 38 -30.37 24.41 8.16
C PRO A 38 -31.32 23.78 7.14
N TYR A 39 -30.90 23.55 5.89
CA TYR A 39 -31.71 22.97 4.82
C TYR A 39 -31.17 21.61 4.33
N ALA A 40 -30.22 21.00 5.03
CA ALA A 40 -29.56 19.76 4.64
C ALA A 40 -29.22 18.93 5.89
N ALA A 41 -30.00 17.88 6.11
CA ALA A 41 -29.88 17.07 7.31
C ALA A 41 -28.48 16.44 7.46
N GLY A 42 -27.89 16.60 8.64
CA GLY A 42 -26.51 16.23 8.90
C GLY A 42 -26.24 15.57 10.25
N THR A 43 -25.03 15.04 10.41
CA THR A 43 -24.56 14.51 11.70
C THR A 43 -23.28 15.15 12.20
N ALA A 44 -22.70 16.08 11.43
CA ALA A 44 -21.50 16.81 11.82
C ALA A 44 -21.73 17.58 13.13
N ASN A 45 -20.74 17.52 14.03
CA ASN A 45 -20.75 18.19 15.33
C ASN A 45 -19.53 19.11 15.54
N SER A 46 -18.82 19.40 14.45
CA SER A 46 -17.72 20.34 14.40
C SER A 46 -18.17 21.78 14.70
N THR A 47 -17.22 22.68 14.92
CA THR A 47 -17.55 24.09 15.20
C THR A 47 -17.95 24.87 13.93
N LEU A 48 -17.52 24.44 12.74
CA LEU A 48 -17.79 25.13 11.46
C LEU A 48 -18.89 24.47 10.62
N GLY A 49 -19.27 23.23 10.93
CA GLY A 49 -20.26 22.45 10.19
C GLY A 49 -21.32 21.78 11.07
N ASN A 50 -21.60 22.27 12.28
CA ASN A 50 -22.61 21.65 13.15
C ASN A 50 -23.99 21.57 12.46
N GLY A 51 -24.52 20.36 12.29
CA GLY A 51 -25.78 20.06 11.59
C GLY A 51 -25.66 19.85 10.08
N CYS A 52 -24.44 19.92 9.54
CA CYS A 52 -24.18 19.69 8.12
C CYS A 52 -23.99 18.21 7.77
N PRO A 53 -24.20 17.83 6.49
CA PRO A 53 -23.93 16.49 5.98
C PRO A 53 -22.51 16.01 6.34
N ASP A 54 -22.44 14.77 6.82
CA ASP A 54 -21.24 14.06 7.26
C ASP A 54 -21.39 12.60 6.78
N SER A 55 -20.86 12.35 5.58
CA SER A 55 -21.06 11.11 4.85
C SER A 55 -20.19 9.97 5.37
N ASP A 56 -19.05 10.27 6.02
CA ASP A 56 -18.11 9.28 6.57
C ASP A 56 -18.32 8.99 8.07
N GLY A 57 -19.04 9.87 8.78
CA GLY A 57 -19.42 9.74 10.18
C GLY A 57 -18.30 10.10 11.17
N ASP A 58 -17.28 10.83 10.74
CA ASP A 58 -16.15 11.22 11.59
C ASP A 58 -16.47 12.42 12.52
N GLY A 59 -17.61 13.09 12.28
CA GLY A 59 -18.11 14.22 13.05
C GLY A 59 -17.73 15.60 12.48
N GLN A 60 -16.97 15.67 11.39
CA GLN A 60 -16.74 16.86 10.57
C GLN A 60 -17.74 16.88 9.40
N ALA A 61 -18.04 18.06 8.88
CA ALA A 61 -18.90 18.16 7.70
C ALA A 61 -18.13 17.79 6.43
N ASP A 62 -18.84 17.27 5.42
CA ASP A 62 -18.25 16.86 4.13
C ASP A 62 -17.39 17.99 3.50
N PHE A 63 -17.86 19.24 3.59
CA PHE A 63 -17.12 20.39 3.06
C PHE A 63 -15.87 20.77 3.88
N GLU A 64 -15.80 20.44 5.18
CA GLU A 64 -14.63 20.70 6.03
C GLU A 64 -13.48 19.73 5.72
N GLN A 65 -13.81 18.57 5.16
CA GLN A 65 -12.86 17.55 4.73
C GLN A 65 -12.66 17.55 3.20
N ALA A 66 -13.26 18.51 2.50
CA ALA A 66 -13.17 18.61 1.04
C ALA A 66 -11.70 18.70 0.59
N ILE A 67 -11.30 17.79 -0.27
CA ILE A 67 -9.97 17.83 -0.87
C ILE A 67 -10.01 18.87 -1.99
N THR A 68 -9.48 20.06 -1.71
CA THR A 68 -9.39 21.13 -2.73
C THR A 68 -8.26 20.81 -3.70
N HIS A 69 -8.61 20.51 -4.95
CA HIS A 69 -7.65 20.26 -6.01
C HIS A 69 -7.24 21.53 -6.76
N ASP A 70 -5.99 21.60 -7.22
CA ASP A 70 -5.59 22.58 -8.23
C ASP A 70 -6.08 22.12 -9.61
N TRP A 71 -7.00 22.89 -10.20
CA TRP A 71 -7.61 22.58 -11.50
C TRP A 71 -6.84 23.18 -12.70
N ASN A 72 -5.74 23.90 -12.48
CA ASN A 72 -4.93 24.48 -13.55
C ASN A 72 -4.26 23.42 -14.45
N GLU A 73 -4.05 22.22 -13.93
CA GLU A 73 -3.38 21.10 -14.64
C GLU A 73 -4.31 19.94 -14.99
N ALA A 74 -5.63 20.14 -14.87
CA ALA A 74 -6.61 19.10 -15.16
C ALA A 74 -6.41 18.51 -16.57
N GLN A 75 -6.34 17.18 -16.64
CA GLN A 75 -6.10 16.45 -17.88
C GLN A 75 -7.42 16.01 -18.49
N ARG A 76 -7.46 15.92 -19.82
CA ARG A 76 -8.66 15.51 -20.54
C ARG A 76 -8.41 14.65 -21.76
N VAL A 77 -9.46 13.91 -22.10
CA VAL A 77 -9.66 13.30 -23.42
C VAL A 77 -10.89 13.96 -24.04
N ASN A 78 -10.74 14.44 -25.28
CA ASN A 78 -11.84 15.07 -26.00
C ASN A 78 -12.48 14.07 -26.95
N THR A 79 -13.78 13.85 -26.76
CA THR A 79 -14.58 12.96 -27.61
C THR A 79 -15.55 13.78 -28.45
N GLU A 80 -15.48 13.63 -29.77
CA GLU A 80 -16.43 14.27 -30.68
C GLU A 80 -17.78 13.53 -30.67
N THR A 81 -18.87 14.26 -30.43
CA THR A 81 -20.22 13.67 -30.29
C THR A 81 -21.07 13.77 -31.56
N GLY A 82 -20.71 14.66 -32.47
CA GLY A 82 -21.51 15.00 -33.66
C GLY A 82 -22.68 15.97 -33.40
N PHE A 83 -22.81 16.51 -32.18
CA PHE A 83 -23.70 17.64 -31.86
C PHE A 83 -23.10 18.97 -32.35
N GLY A 84 -23.89 20.03 -32.47
CA GLY A 84 -23.37 21.39 -32.69
C GLY A 84 -22.67 21.94 -31.44
N GLY A 85 -23.18 21.59 -30.25
CA GLY A 85 -22.83 21.96 -28.89
C GLY A 85 -23.51 21.02 -27.90
N VAL A 86 -22.83 20.69 -26.79
CA VAL A 86 -23.34 19.79 -25.74
C VAL A 86 -24.02 20.63 -24.67
N GLU A 87 -25.35 20.72 -24.72
CA GLU A 87 -26.15 21.64 -23.89
C GLU A 87 -26.56 21.02 -22.55
N ALA A 88 -26.56 19.68 -22.44
CA ALA A 88 -27.02 18.98 -21.25
C ALA A 88 -26.19 17.74 -20.97
N MET A 89 -25.89 17.53 -19.70
CA MET A 89 -25.19 16.35 -19.23
C MET A 89 -25.44 16.12 -17.75
N GLU A 90 -25.30 14.86 -17.35
CA GLU A 90 -25.63 14.39 -16.01
C GLU A 90 -24.88 13.08 -15.75
N TRP A 91 -24.22 12.96 -14.60
CA TRP A 91 -23.65 11.68 -14.18
C TRP A 91 -24.73 10.75 -13.66
N ALA A 92 -24.57 9.45 -13.91
CA ALA A 92 -25.24 8.49 -13.05
C ALA A 92 -24.61 8.58 -11.66
N LYS A 93 -25.41 8.62 -10.59
CA LYS A 93 -24.91 8.70 -9.21
C LYS A 93 -23.99 7.53 -8.79
N ASN A 94 -23.90 6.47 -9.58
CA ASN A 94 -22.91 5.41 -9.38
C ASN A 94 -21.49 5.78 -9.86
N GLY A 95 -21.31 6.95 -10.49
CA GLY A 95 -20.03 7.49 -10.97
C GLY A 95 -19.43 6.77 -12.19
N THR A 96 -20.07 5.72 -12.71
CA THR A 96 -19.48 4.86 -13.76
C THR A 96 -19.74 5.34 -15.18
N VAL A 97 -20.86 6.04 -15.38
CA VAL A 97 -21.31 6.52 -16.68
C VAL A 97 -21.94 7.90 -16.53
N PHE A 98 -21.93 8.66 -17.61
CA PHE A 98 -22.70 9.90 -17.71
C PHE A 98 -23.43 9.98 -19.04
N TYR A 99 -24.47 10.79 -19.04
CA TYR A 99 -25.33 11.01 -20.18
C TYR A 99 -25.03 12.39 -20.75
N ALA A 100 -25.00 12.53 -22.08
CA ALA A 100 -24.89 13.84 -22.71
C ALA A 100 -25.80 13.98 -23.92
N GLY A 101 -26.36 15.18 -24.07
CA GLY A 101 -27.20 15.60 -25.17
C GLY A 101 -26.81 17.00 -25.63
N GLY A 102 -27.18 17.33 -26.86
CA GLY A 102 -26.76 18.60 -27.47
C GLY A 102 -27.75 19.12 -28.50
N ASP A 103 -27.35 20.19 -29.19
CA ASP A 103 -28.11 20.74 -30.30
C ASP A 103 -27.86 19.94 -31.60
N ASN A 104 -28.94 19.60 -32.29
CA ASN A 104 -28.88 19.15 -33.68
C ASN A 104 -30.24 19.34 -34.34
N SER A 105 -30.26 19.49 -35.67
CA SER A 105 -31.51 19.58 -36.41
C SER A 105 -32.17 18.20 -36.52
N GLY A 106 -33.41 18.06 -36.07
CA GLY A 106 -34.20 16.83 -36.24
C GLY A 106 -34.21 15.94 -35.00
N THR A 107 -33.73 14.70 -35.12
CA THR A 107 -33.71 13.74 -34.01
C THR A 107 -32.33 13.71 -33.36
N VAL A 108 -32.26 13.94 -32.06
CA VAL A 108 -31.03 14.00 -31.26
C VAL A 108 -30.95 12.76 -30.36
N ALA A 109 -29.80 12.09 -30.37
CA ALA A 109 -29.52 10.99 -29.46
C ALA A 109 -29.02 11.53 -28.11
N VAL A 110 -29.52 10.95 -27.02
CA VAL A 110 -28.90 11.09 -25.70
C VAL A 110 -27.86 9.98 -25.58
N ASN A 111 -26.59 10.36 -25.65
CA ASN A 111 -25.46 9.43 -25.66
C ASN A 111 -25.08 9.04 -24.23
N ILE A 112 -24.59 7.82 -24.07
CA ILE A 112 -24.03 7.29 -22.83
C ILE A 112 -22.52 7.23 -23.00
N PHE A 113 -21.80 7.78 -22.03
CA PHE A 113 -20.35 7.77 -21.95
C PHE A 113 -19.91 7.00 -20.71
N ASN A 114 -18.76 6.33 -20.77
CA ASN A 114 -18.13 5.82 -19.57
C ASN A 114 -17.43 6.94 -18.78
N ASN A 115 -16.93 6.63 -17.59
CA ASN A 115 -16.21 7.56 -16.73
C ASN A 115 -14.92 8.18 -17.32
N ARG A 116 -14.48 7.76 -18.52
CA ARG A 116 -13.33 8.34 -19.25
C ARG A 116 -13.76 9.24 -20.42
N GLY A 117 -15.06 9.41 -20.64
CA GLY A 117 -15.60 10.20 -21.75
C GLY A 117 -15.67 9.45 -23.08
N ASN A 118 -15.51 8.11 -23.08
CA ASN A 118 -15.69 7.29 -24.29
C ASN A 118 -17.16 6.95 -24.50
N PRO A 119 -17.69 7.04 -25.73
CA PRO A 119 -19.08 6.74 -26.02
C PRO A 119 -19.33 5.22 -25.98
N ILE A 120 -20.28 4.77 -25.17
CA ILE A 120 -20.60 3.35 -25.00
C ILE A 120 -22.01 2.97 -25.50
N GLY A 121 -22.86 3.95 -25.79
CA GLY A 121 -24.18 3.68 -26.35
C GLY A 121 -25.08 4.89 -26.47
N ILE A 122 -26.34 4.65 -26.82
CA ILE A 122 -27.41 5.66 -26.89
C ILE A 122 -28.49 5.23 -25.92
N LEU A 123 -28.88 6.12 -25.00
CA LEU A 123 -29.96 5.89 -24.04
C LEU A 123 -31.31 5.95 -24.74
N CYS A 124 -31.61 7.06 -25.41
CA CYS A 124 -32.83 7.25 -26.16
C CYS A 124 -32.69 8.38 -27.20
N ASN A 125 -33.73 8.60 -28.01
CA ASN A 125 -33.77 9.67 -29.01
C ASN A 125 -34.86 10.69 -28.67
N MET A 126 -34.49 11.97 -28.71
CA MET A 126 -35.36 13.13 -28.55
C MET A 126 -35.58 13.82 -29.90
N THR A 127 -36.64 14.63 -30.00
CA THR A 127 -36.86 15.52 -31.16
C THR A 127 -36.38 16.92 -30.78
N GLY A 128 -35.56 17.57 -31.59
CA GLY A 128 -34.90 18.83 -31.23
C GLY A 128 -33.72 18.67 -30.26
N GLY A 129 -33.01 19.76 -30.02
CA GLY A 129 -31.84 19.83 -29.13
C GLY A 129 -32.20 19.51 -27.68
N VAL A 130 -31.39 18.71 -27.01
CA VAL A 130 -31.60 18.31 -25.60
C VAL A 130 -30.90 19.32 -24.69
N ASN A 131 -31.69 20.02 -23.86
CA ASN A 131 -31.22 21.12 -23.02
C ASN A 131 -31.14 20.78 -21.54
N VAL A 132 -31.86 19.75 -21.09
CA VAL A 132 -31.76 19.26 -19.71
C VAL A 132 -31.78 17.74 -19.71
N ILE A 133 -30.88 17.18 -18.93
CA ILE A 133 -30.83 15.77 -18.53
C ILE A 133 -30.69 15.82 -17.01
N GLU A 134 -31.54 15.10 -16.29
CA GLU A 134 -31.50 15.10 -14.83
C GLU A 134 -31.97 13.76 -14.29
N GLN A 135 -31.19 13.17 -13.39
CA GLN A 135 -31.47 11.85 -12.85
C GLN A 135 -32.35 11.94 -11.59
N SER A 136 -33.29 11.01 -11.43
CA SER A 136 -34.07 10.92 -10.19
C SER A 136 -33.17 10.54 -9.00
N PRO A 137 -33.50 10.96 -7.76
CA PRO A 137 -32.65 10.68 -6.60
C PRO A 137 -32.36 9.19 -6.36
N ASP A 138 -33.32 8.32 -6.71
CA ASP A 138 -33.25 6.86 -6.63
C ASP A 138 -32.55 6.18 -7.82
N GLN A 139 -32.09 6.96 -8.79
CA GLN A 139 -31.40 6.53 -10.03
C GLN A 139 -32.23 5.65 -10.97
N THR A 140 -33.54 5.52 -10.78
CA THR A 140 -34.35 4.63 -11.62
C THR A 140 -34.89 5.33 -12.88
N MET A 141 -34.90 6.66 -12.89
CA MET A 141 -35.48 7.49 -13.95
C MET A 141 -34.54 8.62 -14.37
N ILE A 142 -34.68 9.07 -15.62
CA ILE A 142 -34.01 10.25 -16.16
C ILE A 142 -35.07 11.15 -16.80
N GLY A 143 -35.11 12.39 -16.35
CA GLY A 143 -35.85 13.48 -16.97
C GLY A 143 -35.06 14.07 -18.13
N LEU A 144 -35.75 14.36 -19.24
CA LEU A 144 -35.18 14.91 -20.46
C LEU A 144 -36.04 16.05 -20.97
N VAL A 145 -35.44 17.18 -21.32
CA VAL A 145 -36.12 18.33 -21.95
C VAL A 145 -35.45 18.66 -23.27
N SER A 146 -36.24 18.86 -24.32
CA SER A 146 -35.76 19.34 -25.62
C SER A 146 -36.56 20.50 -26.21
N ASP A 147 -35.89 21.31 -27.03
CA ASP A 147 -36.45 22.52 -27.65
C ASP A 147 -37.72 22.26 -28.48
N ASP A 148 -37.75 21.15 -29.24
CA ASP A 148 -38.82 20.85 -30.21
C ASP A 148 -39.56 19.52 -29.91
N GLY A 149 -39.13 18.77 -28.89
CA GLY A 149 -39.61 17.40 -28.60
C GLY A 149 -40.17 17.21 -27.20
N GLY A 150 -40.15 18.26 -26.37
CA GLY A 150 -40.85 18.32 -25.10
C GLY A 150 -40.09 17.74 -23.91
N ALA A 151 -40.79 17.62 -22.78
CA ALA A 151 -40.31 17.00 -21.54
C ALA A 151 -40.74 15.53 -21.46
N LYS A 152 -39.78 14.61 -21.24
CA LYS A 152 -40.01 13.17 -21.11
C LYS A 152 -39.29 12.62 -19.89
N VAL A 153 -39.78 11.50 -19.37
CA VAL A 153 -39.08 10.70 -18.37
C VAL A 153 -38.89 9.30 -18.91
N VAL A 154 -37.66 8.79 -18.84
CA VAL A 154 -37.27 7.46 -19.30
C VAL A 154 -36.66 6.66 -18.15
N ASN A 155 -36.64 5.34 -18.27
CA ASN A 155 -35.91 4.48 -17.34
C ASN A 155 -34.40 4.64 -17.57
N SER A 156 -33.65 4.87 -16.49
CA SER A 156 -32.20 5.19 -16.53
C SER A 156 -31.33 4.10 -17.14
N THR A 157 -31.71 2.82 -17.00
CA THR A 157 -30.95 1.68 -17.49
C THR A 157 -31.36 1.26 -18.90
N THR A 158 -32.66 1.23 -19.18
CA THR A 158 -33.20 0.67 -20.43
C THR A 158 -33.52 1.72 -21.49
N GLY A 159 -33.58 3.00 -21.13
CA GLY A 159 -33.99 4.09 -22.02
C GLY A 159 -35.47 4.06 -22.42
N ASN A 160 -36.25 3.15 -21.86
CA ASN A 160 -37.68 3.02 -22.17
C ASN A 160 -38.46 4.21 -21.64
N LEU A 161 -39.36 4.75 -22.48
CA LEU A 161 -40.26 5.85 -22.10
C LEU A 161 -41.19 5.43 -20.95
N ILE A 162 -41.16 6.21 -19.86
CA ILE A 162 -42.08 6.07 -18.73
C ILE A 162 -43.28 7.01 -18.95
N ILE A 163 -43.02 8.29 -19.22
CA ILE A 163 -44.06 9.28 -19.48
C ILE A 163 -43.58 10.36 -20.46
N ASP A 164 -44.50 10.84 -21.30
CA ASP A 164 -44.31 12.02 -22.13
C ASP A 164 -45.09 13.18 -21.50
N LEU A 165 -44.39 13.97 -20.68
CA LEU A 165 -44.97 15.07 -19.93
C LEU A 165 -45.41 16.21 -20.84
N TYR A 166 -44.78 16.36 -22.00
CA TYR A 166 -45.14 17.35 -22.99
C TYR A 166 -46.54 17.14 -23.54
N ALA A 167 -46.86 15.91 -23.95
CA ALA A 167 -48.18 15.58 -24.47
C ALA A 167 -49.30 15.74 -23.42
N THR A 168 -48.97 15.62 -22.13
CA THR A 168 -49.94 15.70 -21.03
C THR A 168 -50.13 17.09 -20.42
N LEU A 169 -49.07 17.91 -20.37
CA LEU A 169 -49.04 19.17 -19.61
C LEU A 169 -48.97 20.42 -20.48
N PHE A 170 -48.37 20.31 -21.66
CA PHE A 170 -48.18 21.43 -22.57
C PHE A 170 -49.07 21.26 -23.80
N SER A 171 -49.43 22.36 -24.45
CA SER A 171 -50.28 22.31 -25.64
C SER A 171 -49.39 22.04 -26.86
N PRO A 172 -49.39 20.83 -27.46
CA PRO A 172 -48.38 20.39 -28.45
C PRO A 172 -48.42 21.11 -29.81
N ASN A 173 -49.22 22.17 -29.94
CA ASN A 173 -49.37 22.99 -31.15
C ASN A 173 -49.08 24.48 -30.90
N ASN A 174 -48.49 24.83 -29.76
CA ASN A 174 -48.08 26.20 -29.44
C ASN A 174 -46.57 26.23 -29.21
N GLU A 175 -45.80 26.58 -30.26
CA GLU A 175 -44.33 26.68 -30.26
C GLU A 175 -43.76 27.67 -29.21
N THR A 176 -44.61 28.40 -28.49
CA THR A 176 -44.19 29.35 -27.44
C THR A 176 -44.29 28.78 -26.02
N ASP A 177 -44.76 27.55 -25.83
CA ASP A 177 -45.00 26.92 -24.50
C ASP A 177 -44.17 25.64 -24.30
N ASN A 178 -42.94 25.62 -24.83
CA ASN A 178 -42.02 24.49 -24.70
C ASN A 178 -41.38 24.46 -23.30
N ALA A 179 -41.07 23.25 -22.83
CA ALA A 179 -40.38 23.06 -21.56
C ALA A 179 -38.93 23.54 -21.67
N ILE A 180 -38.41 24.19 -20.63
CA ILE A 180 -37.07 24.80 -20.65
C ILE A 180 -36.13 24.19 -19.62
N SER A 181 -36.62 23.98 -18.40
CA SER A 181 -35.86 23.42 -17.30
C SER A 181 -36.72 22.47 -16.48
N MET A 182 -36.08 21.48 -15.87
CA MET A 182 -36.66 20.57 -14.89
C MET A 182 -35.78 20.49 -13.66
N SER A 183 -36.36 20.05 -12.54
CA SER A 183 -35.68 19.73 -11.29
C SER A 183 -36.48 18.66 -10.53
N TRP A 184 -35.83 17.62 -10.03
CA TRP A 184 -36.45 16.65 -9.11
C TRP A 184 -36.49 17.20 -7.68
N SER A 185 -37.51 16.83 -6.91
CA SER A 185 -37.38 16.91 -5.45
C SER A 185 -36.41 15.84 -4.95
N ASN A 186 -35.68 16.11 -3.87
CA ASN A 186 -34.68 15.21 -3.30
C ASN A 186 -35.29 13.91 -2.77
N ASP A 187 -36.53 13.95 -2.30
CA ASP A 187 -37.31 12.75 -1.94
C ASP A 187 -37.83 11.95 -3.16
N GLY A 188 -37.67 12.48 -4.38
CA GLY A 188 -38.13 11.90 -5.63
C GLY A 188 -39.66 11.85 -5.79
N ALA A 189 -40.43 12.47 -4.89
CA ALA A 189 -41.89 12.46 -4.93
C ALA A 189 -42.46 13.45 -5.97
N ARG A 190 -41.70 14.48 -6.33
CA ARG A 190 -42.11 15.55 -7.24
C ARG A 190 -41.09 15.78 -8.36
N LEU A 191 -41.61 16.27 -9.46
CA LEU A 191 -40.84 16.83 -10.56
C LEU A 191 -41.34 18.24 -10.86
N PHE A 192 -40.43 19.21 -10.84
CA PHE A 192 -40.68 20.59 -11.19
C PHE A 192 -40.33 20.82 -12.66
N LEU A 193 -41.21 21.52 -13.37
CA LEU A 193 -41.09 21.76 -14.81
C LEU A 193 -41.41 23.21 -15.12
N SER A 194 -40.57 23.85 -15.92
CA SER A 194 -40.84 25.20 -16.42
C SER A 194 -41.16 25.23 -17.91
N SER A 195 -41.87 26.29 -18.32
CA SER A 195 -42.11 26.59 -19.74
C SER A 195 -41.63 27.98 -20.16
N GLY A 196 -41.44 28.14 -21.48
CA GLY A 196 -41.01 29.39 -22.12
C GLY A 196 -41.92 30.60 -21.90
N GLN A 197 -43.12 30.43 -21.34
CA GLN A 197 -44.05 31.53 -21.01
C GLN A 197 -44.01 31.96 -19.54
N GLY A 198 -42.96 31.60 -18.79
CA GLY A 198 -42.87 31.96 -17.37
C GLY A 198 -43.90 31.19 -16.54
N LYS A 199 -44.07 29.90 -16.85
CA LYS A 199 -44.91 28.97 -16.08
C LYS A 199 -44.02 27.98 -15.37
N VAL A 200 -44.42 27.57 -14.17
CA VAL A 200 -43.80 26.48 -13.43
C VAL A 200 -44.89 25.54 -12.95
N SER A 201 -44.66 24.25 -13.11
CA SER A 201 -45.58 23.17 -12.74
C SER A 201 -44.86 22.22 -11.80
N SER A 202 -45.53 21.76 -10.74
CA SER A 202 -45.08 20.66 -9.91
C SER A 202 -45.94 19.44 -10.19
N VAL A 203 -45.32 18.28 -10.38
CA VAL A 203 -45.95 17.04 -10.82
C VAL A 203 -45.59 15.91 -9.86
N TRP A 204 -46.58 15.13 -9.44
CA TRP A 204 -46.35 13.93 -8.63
C TRP A 204 -45.72 12.81 -9.47
N THR A 205 -44.62 12.22 -9.01
CA THR A 205 -43.92 11.14 -9.72
C THR A 205 -44.66 9.80 -9.61
N SER A 206 -45.45 9.62 -8.55
CA SER A 206 -46.25 8.41 -8.32
C SER A 206 -47.35 8.16 -9.36
N ASN A 207 -47.88 9.22 -9.98
CA ASN A 207 -49.01 9.12 -10.92
C ASN A 207 -48.97 10.13 -12.08
N TRP A 208 -47.93 10.95 -12.18
CA TRP A 208 -47.71 11.97 -13.21
C TRP A 208 -48.83 13.01 -13.32
N THR A 209 -49.49 13.34 -12.20
CA THR A 209 -50.52 14.38 -12.16
C THR A 209 -49.97 15.71 -11.64
N VAL A 210 -50.49 16.81 -12.18
CA VAL A 210 -50.13 18.16 -11.73
C VAL A 210 -50.63 18.39 -10.31
N GLU A 211 -49.71 18.73 -9.41
CA GLU A 211 -49.99 19.19 -8.06
C GLU A 211 -50.28 20.69 -8.05
N TRP A 212 -49.40 21.47 -8.68
CA TRP A 212 -49.43 22.92 -8.64
C TRP A 212 -48.96 23.52 -9.97
N ASN A 213 -49.59 24.64 -10.35
CA ASN A 213 -49.22 25.43 -11.53
C ASN A 213 -49.16 26.91 -11.17
N HIS A 214 -48.05 27.54 -11.53
CA HIS A 214 -47.84 28.97 -11.46
C HIS A 214 -47.74 29.57 -12.85
N THR A 215 -48.33 30.75 -13.04
CA THR A 215 -48.31 31.49 -14.30
C THR A 215 -48.14 32.97 -14.02
N GLY A 216 -47.48 33.70 -14.93
CA GLY A 216 -47.34 35.15 -14.84
C GLY A 216 -45.97 35.64 -14.35
N LEU A 217 -44.95 34.79 -14.41
CA LEU A 217 -43.56 35.22 -14.24
C LEU A 217 -43.16 36.17 -15.40
N PRO A 218 -42.24 37.12 -15.16
CA PRO A 218 -41.98 38.24 -16.06
C PRO A 218 -41.33 37.86 -17.40
N SER A 219 -40.69 36.69 -17.49
CA SER A 219 -40.01 36.18 -18.69
C SER A 219 -39.97 34.65 -18.69
N TRP A 220 -39.28 34.06 -19.66
CA TRP A 220 -38.95 32.62 -19.64
C TRP A 220 -38.16 32.26 -18.38
N VAL A 221 -38.34 31.03 -17.90
CA VAL A 221 -37.65 30.52 -16.72
C VAL A 221 -36.25 30.07 -17.11
N GLY A 222 -35.23 30.55 -16.39
CA GLY A 222 -33.84 30.25 -16.68
C GLY A 222 -33.35 28.96 -16.06
N GLY A 223 -33.66 28.79 -14.77
CA GLY A 223 -33.29 27.62 -13.96
C GLY A 223 -34.24 27.45 -12.78
N ILE A 224 -34.36 26.20 -12.34
CA ILE A 224 -35.13 25.75 -11.19
C ILE A 224 -34.22 24.83 -10.37
N ASP A 225 -34.26 24.95 -9.05
CA ASP A 225 -33.61 24.00 -8.16
C ASP A 225 -34.30 23.97 -6.78
N THR A 226 -34.05 22.95 -5.97
CA THR A 226 -34.65 22.78 -4.64
C THR A 226 -33.61 22.65 -3.53
N THR A 227 -34.00 23.00 -2.30
CA THR A 227 -33.15 22.72 -1.14
C THR A 227 -33.03 21.21 -0.86
N PRO A 228 -31.92 20.74 -0.27
CA PRO A 228 -31.69 19.32 0.04
C PRO A 228 -32.84 18.64 0.81
N ASP A 229 -33.49 19.38 1.69
CA ASP A 229 -34.65 18.96 2.49
C ASP A 229 -36.04 19.15 1.84
N ASP A 230 -36.12 19.59 0.58
CA ASP A 230 -37.35 19.88 -0.16
C ASP A 230 -38.29 20.94 0.48
N ARG A 231 -37.77 21.87 1.29
CA ARG A 231 -38.59 22.96 1.86
C ARG A 231 -38.76 24.15 0.92
N LEU A 232 -37.73 24.51 0.13
CA LEU A 232 -37.75 25.64 -0.78
C LEU A 232 -37.52 25.22 -2.24
N LEU A 233 -38.30 25.83 -3.13
CA LEU A 233 -38.14 25.76 -4.59
C LEU A 233 -37.69 27.12 -5.12
N PHE A 234 -36.52 27.17 -5.74
CA PHE A 234 -36.00 28.35 -6.41
C PHE A 234 -36.39 28.37 -7.86
N VAL A 235 -36.89 29.52 -8.32
CA VAL A 235 -37.28 29.74 -9.71
C VAL A 235 -36.75 31.09 -10.17
N SER A 236 -36.01 31.09 -11.27
CA SER A 236 -35.56 32.32 -11.92
C SER A 236 -36.39 32.65 -13.16
N SER A 237 -36.73 33.92 -13.38
CA SER A 237 -37.42 34.40 -14.57
C SER A 237 -36.98 35.81 -14.91
N GLY A 238 -36.32 35.97 -16.06
CA GLY A 238 -35.62 37.23 -16.36
C GLY A 238 -34.55 37.49 -15.28
N SER A 239 -34.50 38.70 -14.72
CA SER A 239 -33.60 39.03 -13.62
C SER A 239 -34.19 38.76 -12.22
N LEU A 240 -35.42 38.23 -12.14
CA LEU A 240 -36.11 37.94 -10.90
C LEU A 240 -35.82 36.51 -10.46
N LEU A 241 -35.38 36.34 -9.22
CA LEU A 241 -35.34 35.07 -8.51
C LEU A 241 -36.46 35.05 -7.47
N VAL A 242 -37.20 33.94 -7.37
CA VAL A 242 -38.25 33.73 -6.36
C VAL A 242 -38.06 32.37 -5.70
N ALA A 243 -38.10 32.35 -4.38
CA ALA A 243 -38.17 31.13 -3.58
C ALA A 243 -39.62 30.85 -3.18
N TYR A 244 -40.09 29.62 -3.35
CA TYR A 244 -41.43 29.17 -2.94
C TYR A 244 -41.33 28.09 -1.88
N TRP A 245 -42.17 28.17 -0.83
CA TRP A 245 -42.33 27.07 0.12
C TRP A 245 -43.01 25.88 -0.57
N ILE A 246 -42.38 24.71 -0.63
CA ILE A 246 -42.96 23.57 -1.38
C ILE A 246 -44.26 23.07 -0.71
N GLY A 247 -44.37 23.17 0.62
CA GLY A 247 -45.57 22.73 1.36
C GLY A 247 -46.87 23.48 1.04
N ASN A 248 -46.81 24.71 0.50
CA ASN A 248 -48.01 25.50 0.17
C ASN A 248 -47.88 26.41 -1.07
N TYR A 249 -46.72 26.41 -1.72
CA TYR A 249 -46.34 27.21 -2.88
C TYR A 249 -46.54 28.72 -2.72
N THR A 250 -46.43 29.23 -1.50
CA THR A 250 -46.39 30.68 -1.24
C THR A 250 -44.97 31.22 -1.43
N PRO A 251 -44.79 32.43 -1.99
CA PRO A 251 -43.47 33.04 -2.08
C PRO A 251 -42.85 33.23 -0.70
N ALA A 252 -41.68 32.63 -0.47
CA ALA A 252 -40.88 32.82 0.73
C ALA A 252 -40.14 34.16 0.68
N TRP A 253 -39.45 34.41 -0.43
CA TRP A 253 -38.75 35.66 -0.70
C TRP A 253 -38.44 35.82 -2.20
N ASN A 254 -38.02 37.02 -2.61
CA ASN A 254 -37.61 37.31 -3.98
C ASN A 254 -36.41 38.27 -4.01
N MET A 255 -35.62 38.19 -5.09
CA MET A 255 -34.42 39.00 -5.29
C MET A 255 -34.25 39.40 -6.76
N THR A 256 -33.56 40.53 -6.99
CA THR A 256 -33.18 41.02 -8.32
C THR A 256 -31.73 41.52 -8.30
N ASN A 257 -30.79 40.60 -8.01
CA ASN A 257 -29.37 40.93 -7.91
C ASN A 257 -28.67 41.02 -9.28
N HIS A 258 -29.26 40.46 -10.34
CA HIS A 258 -28.75 40.55 -11.70
C HIS A 258 -29.43 41.65 -12.50
N SER A 259 -28.70 42.20 -13.48
CA SER A 259 -29.20 43.22 -14.40
C SER A 259 -29.76 42.65 -15.71
N ASP A 260 -29.56 41.36 -15.95
CA ASP A 260 -30.04 40.61 -17.13
C ASP A 260 -30.61 39.25 -16.68
N HIS A 261 -31.00 38.41 -17.64
CA HIS A 261 -31.60 37.11 -17.42
C HIS A 261 -30.68 36.20 -16.63
N ILE A 262 -31.19 35.61 -15.55
CA ILE A 262 -30.58 34.53 -14.80
C ILE A 262 -30.79 33.25 -15.63
N ARG A 263 -29.72 32.48 -15.83
CA ARG A 263 -29.73 31.20 -16.55
C ARG A 263 -29.47 30.02 -15.63
N ILE A 264 -28.71 30.24 -14.57
CA ILE A 264 -28.27 29.19 -13.66
C ILE A 264 -28.87 29.49 -12.29
N VAL A 265 -29.42 28.45 -11.69
CA VAL A 265 -29.87 28.41 -10.31
C VAL A 265 -29.39 27.05 -9.81
N THR A 266 -28.45 27.03 -8.88
CA THR A 266 -27.96 25.80 -8.26
C THR A 266 -27.78 26.02 -6.76
N VAL A 267 -28.29 25.08 -5.96
CA VAL A 267 -28.20 25.03 -4.50
C VAL A 267 -27.03 24.13 -4.12
N SER A 268 -26.26 24.52 -3.11
CA SER A 268 -25.18 23.66 -2.60
C SER A 268 -25.75 22.40 -1.92
N PRO A 269 -25.05 21.25 -1.98
CA PRO A 269 -25.51 20.01 -1.35
C PRO A 269 -25.72 20.11 0.17
N ASP A 270 -24.97 21.00 0.81
CA ASP A 270 -25.07 21.33 2.24
C ASP A 270 -26.18 22.37 2.55
N GLY A 271 -26.93 22.84 1.56
CA GLY A 271 -28.06 23.76 1.75
C GLY A 271 -27.70 25.16 2.24
N ARG A 272 -26.41 25.53 2.31
CA ARG A 272 -25.96 26.86 2.77
C ARG A 272 -26.09 27.94 1.70
N PHE A 273 -25.75 27.61 0.46
CA PHE A 273 -25.54 28.58 -0.61
C PHE A 273 -26.44 28.35 -1.82
N LEU A 274 -26.85 29.46 -2.42
CA LEU A 274 -27.48 29.52 -3.73
C LEU A 274 -26.58 30.30 -4.69
N ALA A 275 -26.15 29.64 -5.76
CA ALA A 275 -25.41 30.26 -6.84
C ALA A 275 -26.33 30.59 -8.02
N THR A 276 -26.33 31.85 -8.45
CA THR A 276 -27.08 32.31 -9.63
C THR A 276 -26.17 32.95 -10.67
N GLY A 277 -26.24 32.46 -11.90
CA GLY A 277 -25.45 32.97 -13.03
C GLY A 277 -26.32 33.62 -14.10
N SER A 278 -25.84 34.69 -14.73
CA SER A 278 -26.63 35.52 -15.64
C SER A 278 -25.88 35.94 -16.92
N ASN A 279 -26.64 36.40 -17.92
CA ASN A 279 -26.11 37.05 -19.14
C ASN A 279 -25.42 38.40 -18.88
N ASN A 280 -25.38 38.89 -17.64
CA ASN A 280 -24.60 40.07 -17.28
C ASN A 280 -23.14 39.75 -16.93
N ASP A 281 -22.65 38.58 -17.35
CA ASP A 281 -21.30 38.04 -17.10
C ASP A 281 -20.98 37.83 -15.60
N LYS A 282 -22.01 37.78 -14.73
CA LYS A 282 -21.83 37.60 -13.29
C LYS A 282 -22.37 36.27 -12.77
N LEU A 283 -21.64 35.71 -11.82
CA LEU A 283 -22.10 34.72 -10.86
C LEU A 283 -22.31 35.42 -9.50
N VAL A 284 -23.45 35.18 -8.86
CA VAL A 284 -23.79 35.76 -7.55
C VAL A 284 -24.07 34.62 -6.58
N ILE A 285 -23.43 34.68 -5.40
CA ILE A 285 -23.63 33.72 -4.32
C ILE A 285 -24.50 34.37 -3.24
N THR A 286 -25.53 33.65 -2.80
CA THR A 286 -26.52 34.09 -1.82
C THR A 286 -26.61 33.08 -0.68
N ASP A 287 -26.65 33.56 0.55
CA ASP A 287 -26.96 32.78 1.74
C ASP A 287 -28.47 32.50 1.79
N ILE A 288 -28.85 31.23 1.85
CA ILE A 288 -30.26 30.80 1.79
C ILE A 288 -31.01 31.11 3.10
N ASN A 289 -30.33 31.07 4.24
CA ASN A 289 -30.96 31.24 5.54
C ASN A 289 -31.42 32.69 5.76
N ASN A 290 -30.56 33.66 5.43
CA ASN A 290 -30.83 35.08 5.65
C ASN A 290 -31.16 35.89 4.39
N ASN A 291 -31.12 35.26 3.21
CA ASN A 291 -31.41 35.87 1.91
C ASN A 291 -30.48 37.03 1.56
N THR A 292 -29.21 36.96 1.98
CA THR A 292 -28.22 38.00 1.71
C THR A 292 -27.25 37.59 0.61
N LYS A 293 -26.88 38.56 -0.21
CA LYS A 293 -25.84 38.38 -1.22
C LYS A 293 -24.48 38.36 -0.53
N LEU A 294 -23.74 37.25 -0.67
CA LEU A 294 -22.40 37.07 -0.11
C LEU A 294 -21.32 37.54 -1.09
N ALA A 295 -21.39 37.10 -2.35
CA ALA A 295 -20.35 37.38 -3.35
C ALA A 295 -20.93 37.75 -4.73
N GLU A 296 -20.12 38.44 -5.53
CA GLU A 296 -20.33 38.63 -6.96
C GLU A 296 -19.01 38.45 -7.70
N MET A 297 -18.98 37.49 -8.62
CA MET A 297 -17.82 37.16 -9.41
C MET A 297 -18.06 37.48 -10.89
N ASP A 298 -17.06 38.07 -11.55
CA ASP A 298 -17.08 38.27 -12.99
C ASP A 298 -16.52 37.03 -13.68
N ILE A 299 -17.34 36.38 -14.50
CA ILE A 299 -16.98 35.15 -15.22
C ILE A 299 -16.59 35.42 -16.69
N GLY A 300 -16.57 36.69 -17.10
CA GLY A 300 -16.04 37.17 -18.37
C GLY A 300 -16.92 36.96 -19.60
N SER A 301 -18.05 36.25 -19.48
CA SER A 301 -19.07 36.05 -20.52
C SER A 301 -20.38 35.53 -19.91
N ASP A 302 -21.47 35.56 -20.68
CA ASP A 302 -22.77 34.95 -20.34
C ASP A 302 -22.59 33.60 -19.63
N ALA A 303 -23.15 33.48 -18.43
CA ALA A 303 -23.10 32.25 -17.65
C ALA A 303 -23.77 31.10 -18.42
N ALA A 304 -23.08 29.97 -18.53
CA ALA A 304 -23.59 28.79 -19.21
C ALA A 304 -24.16 27.77 -18.23
N HIS A 305 -23.31 27.31 -17.32
CA HIS A 305 -23.64 26.36 -16.26
C HIS A 305 -22.72 26.58 -15.06
N ALA A 306 -23.17 26.25 -13.87
CA ALA A 306 -22.36 26.17 -12.67
C ALA A 306 -22.90 25.03 -11.81
N GLU A 307 -22.02 24.36 -11.08
CA GLU A 307 -22.36 23.16 -10.33
C GLU A 307 -21.42 23.02 -9.15
N PHE A 308 -21.97 22.62 -8.01
CA PHE A 308 -21.21 22.32 -6.81
C PHE A 308 -20.66 20.88 -6.87
N SER A 309 -19.48 20.67 -6.30
CA SER A 309 -19.01 19.32 -6.01
C SER A 309 -19.94 18.61 -5.02
N PRO A 310 -20.01 17.28 -5.02
CA PRO A 310 -20.91 16.53 -4.14
C PRO A 310 -20.70 16.80 -2.64
N ASP A 311 -19.46 17.08 -2.23
CA ASP A 311 -19.06 17.45 -0.88
C ASP A 311 -19.41 18.92 -0.51
N GLY A 312 -19.83 19.74 -1.48
CA GLY A 312 -20.11 21.16 -1.30
C GLY A 312 -18.89 22.06 -1.14
N GLY A 313 -17.66 21.52 -1.16
CA GLY A 313 -16.41 22.26 -0.95
C GLY A 313 -15.94 23.10 -2.15
N THR A 314 -16.43 22.79 -3.35
CA THR A 314 -16.00 23.42 -4.61
C THR A 314 -17.19 23.78 -5.50
N ILE A 315 -17.04 24.82 -6.32
CA ILE A 315 -17.95 25.12 -7.44
C ILE A 315 -17.18 25.25 -8.75
N ALA A 316 -17.67 24.62 -9.82
CA ALA A 316 -17.17 24.81 -11.18
C ALA A 316 -18.13 25.72 -11.96
N VAL A 317 -17.59 26.67 -12.74
CA VAL A 317 -18.38 27.70 -13.41
C VAL A 317 -17.96 27.83 -14.88
N ALA A 318 -18.90 27.50 -15.77
CA ALA A 318 -18.76 27.58 -17.21
C ALA A 318 -19.40 28.85 -17.79
N SER A 319 -18.75 29.40 -18.81
CA SER A 319 -19.23 30.57 -19.55
C SER A 319 -19.32 30.30 -21.04
N ARG A 320 -20.36 30.85 -21.70
CA ARG A 320 -20.70 30.53 -23.10
C ARG A 320 -19.66 30.94 -24.13
N ARG A 321 -18.82 31.92 -23.81
CA ARG A 321 -17.78 32.45 -24.72
C ARG A 321 -16.45 32.67 -24.02
N SER A 322 -16.23 32.09 -22.83
CA SER A 322 -14.87 32.03 -22.28
C SER A 322 -14.10 30.88 -22.94
N SER A 323 -12.76 30.94 -22.91
CA SER A 323 -11.91 29.80 -23.28
C SER A 323 -11.70 28.83 -22.12
N SER A 324 -12.30 29.12 -20.97
CA SER A 324 -12.00 28.51 -19.70
C SER A 324 -13.22 28.24 -18.82
N ILE A 325 -13.08 27.28 -17.91
CA ILE A 325 -13.94 27.05 -16.75
C ILE A 325 -13.17 27.56 -15.53
N ARG A 326 -13.86 28.23 -14.61
CA ARG A 326 -13.25 28.66 -13.34
C ARG A 326 -13.79 27.84 -12.19
N VAL A 327 -12.89 27.45 -11.30
CA VAL A 327 -13.21 26.64 -10.14
C VAL A 327 -12.89 27.42 -8.88
N TYR A 328 -13.82 27.44 -7.92
CA TYR A 328 -13.69 28.19 -6.68
C TYR A 328 -13.96 27.32 -5.47
N GLU A 329 -13.27 27.62 -4.38
CA GLU A 329 -13.49 27.05 -3.06
C GLU A 329 -14.68 27.75 -2.38
N THR A 330 -15.53 27.01 -1.69
CA THR A 330 -16.78 27.54 -1.12
C THR A 330 -16.63 28.04 0.33
N ASP A 331 -15.57 27.65 1.05
CA ASP A 331 -15.48 27.77 2.52
C ASP A 331 -14.48 28.82 3.08
N THR A 332 -13.95 29.74 2.26
CA THR A 332 -13.11 30.86 2.76
C THR A 332 -13.84 31.87 3.66
N ILE A 333 -15.09 31.59 4.04
CA ILE A 333 -16.03 32.50 4.70
C ILE A 333 -15.62 32.78 6.17
N GLY A 334 -14.78 31.94 6.78
CA GLY A 334 -14.22 32.19 8.11
C GLY A 334 -13.24 33.38 8.20
N ALA A 335 -12.56 33.73 7.10
CA ALA A 335 -11.56 34.81 7.07
C ALA A 335 -12.11 36.12 6.47
N ASN A 336 -12.94 36.05 5.42
CA ASN A 336 -13.60 37.19 4.79
C ASN A 336 -14.93 36.74 4.11
N PRO A 337 -16.11 37.07 4.67
CA PRO A 337 -17.38 36.78 4.01
C PRO A 337 -17.47 37.48 2.64
N GLY A 338 -17.48 36.71 1.55
CA GLY A 338 -17.68 37.19 0.18
C GLY A 338 -16.49 37.09 -0.80
N GLU A 339 -15.37 36.49 -0.39
CA GLU A 339 -14.19 36.26 -1.25
C GLU A 339 -13.90 34.76 -1.40
N TRP A 340 -14.63 34.06 -2.28
CA TRP A 340 -14.30 32.67 -2.68
C TRP A 340 -12.96 32.67 -3.42
N SER A 341 -11.99 31.88 -2.92
CA SER A 341 -10.67 31.70 -3.51
C SER A 341 -10.80 30.94 -4.83
N SER A 342 -10.01 31.34 -5.82
CA SER A 342 -9.89 30.59 -7.06
C SER A 342 -9.01 29.37 -6.82
N LEU A 343 -9.53 28.16 -7.08
CA LEU A 343 -8.78 26.90 -7.06
C LEU A 343 -8.10 26.59 -8.40
N GLY A 344 -8.49 27.30 -9.46
CA GLY A 344 -7.83 27.22 -10.76
C GLY A 344 -8.74 27.55 -11.92
N GLU A 345 -8.15 27.57 -13.11
CA GLU A 345 -8.85 27.78 -14.37
C GLU A 345 -8.53 26.63 -15.33
N ILE A 346 -9.55 25.87 -15.75
CA ILE A 346 -9.39 24.80 -16.75
C ILE A 346 -9.52 25.45 -18.12
N ASP A 347 -8.45 25.37 -18.91
CA ASP A 347 -8.32 26.15 -20.14
C ASP A 347 -8.50 25.33 -21.43
N GLY A 348 -8.47 26.01 -22.58
CA GLY A 348 -8.37 25.37 -23.90
C GLY A 348 -9.70 24.93 -24.52
N PHE A 349 -10.84 25.45 -24.05
CA PHE A 349 -12.16 25.26 -24.63
C PHE A 349 -12.41 26.13 -25.88
N GLY A 350 -11.39 26.25 -26.74
CA GLY A 350 -11.39 27.00 -28.01
C GLY A 350 -10.71 28.37 -27.97
N SER A 351 -10.13 28.78 -29.10
CA SER A 351 -9.26 29.98 -29.21
C SER A 351 -9.86 31.15 -30.02
N SER A 352 -11.03 30.97 -30.65
CA SER A 352 -11.68 32.00 -31.47
C SER A 352 -13.08 32.34 -30.96
N SER A 353 -13.54 33.59 -31.12
CA SER A 353 -14.82 34.08 -30.59
C SER A 353 -16.05 33.24 -31.00
N ASN A 354 -15.96 32.55 -32.14
CA ASN A 354 -17.07 31.77 -32.69
C ASN A 354 -17.08 30.32 -32.22
N ASN A 355 -15.96 29.81 -31.71
CA ASN A 355 -15.77 28.40 -31.37
C ASN A 355 -15.22 28.18 -29.94
N ARG A 356 -15.21 29.22 -29.09
CA ARG A 356 -14.84 29.13 -27.67
C ARG A 356 -16.07 29.10 -26.77
N GLY A 357 -16.05 28.28 -25.72
CA GLY A 357 -17.09 28.21 -24.70
C GLY A 357 -17.42 26.80 -24.23
N VAL A 358 -17.93 26.73 -23.01
CA VAL A 358 -18.50 25.52 -22.39
C VAL A 358 -19.98 25.77 -22.14
N TYR A 359 -20.80 24.77 -22.39
CA TYR A 359 -22.26 24.85 -22.26
C TYR A 359 -22.80 24.10 -21.05
N SER A 360 -22.19 22.98 -20.70
CA SER A 360 -22.64 22.17 -19.58
C SER A 360 -21.47 21.54 -18.83
N LEU A 361 -21.70 21.27 -17.56
CA LEU A 361 -20.80 20.68 -16.57
C LEU A 361 -21.60 19.59 -15.85
N ALA A 362 -20.92 18.55 -15.38
CA ALA A 362 -21.46 17.54 -14.49
C ALA A 362 -20.32 17.03 -13.57
N PHE A 363 -20.42 17.19 -12.26
CA PHE A 363 -19.48 16.59 -11.31
C PHE A 363 -19.81 15.12 -11.09
N ASN A 364 -18.78 14.28 -11.04
CA ASN A 364 -18.93 12.91 -10.60
C ASN A 364 -19.15 12.87 -9.08
N SER A 365 -19.81 11.82 -8.61
CA SER A 365 -20.01 11.53 -7.18
C SER A 365 -18.71 11.45 -6.36
N ASP A 366 -17.57 11.20 -7.00
CA ASP A 366 -16.25 11.20 -6.35
C ASP A 366 -15.69 12.62 -6.08
N GLY A 367 -16.19 13.67 -6.73
CA GLY A 367 -15.65 15.04 -6.64
C GLY A 367 -14.35 15.28 -7.41
N GLU A 368 -13.73 14.24 -7.96
CA GLU A 368 -12.42 14.26 -8.62
C GLU A 368 -12.52 14.37 -10.15
N ARG A 369 -13.72 14.08 -10.70
CA ARG A 369 -13.97 14.11 -12.14
C ARG A 369 -15.06 15.10 -12.51
N LEU A 370 -14.77 15.92 -13.51
CA LEU A 370 -15.71 16.89 -14.07
C LEU A 370 -15.96 16.59 -15.54
N ALA A 371 -17.15 16.12 -15.88
CA ALA A 371 -17.55 16.00 -17.27
C ALA A 371 -17.92 17.38 -17.82
N VAL A 372 -17.42 17.69 -19.01
CA VAL A 372 -17.54 19.00 -19.64
C VAL A 372 -18.11 18.89 -21.05
N GLY A 373 -19.17 19.65 -21.29
CA GLY A 373 -19.89 19.74 -22.55
C GLY A 373 -19.48 21.00 -23.30
N TRP A 374 -18.80 20.81 -24.43
CA TRP A 374 -18.25 21.92 -25.19
C TRP A 374 -19.31 22.54 -26.10
N ARG A 375 -19.15 23.84 -26.35
CA ARG A 375 -19.93 24.56 -27.36
C ARG A 375 -19.79 23.99 -28.78
N ARG A 376 -18.77 23.18 -29.06
CA ARG A 376 -18.49 22.63 -30.40
C ARG A 376 -18.88 21.16 -30.59
N GLY A 377 -19.68 20.62 -29.67
CA GLY A 377 -20.11 19.22 -29.73
C GLY A 377 -19.04 18.23 -29.30
N TYR A 378 -18.06 18.67 -28.50
CA TYR A 378 -17.14 17.77 -27.82
C TYR A 378 -17.60 17.53 -26.39
N VAL A 379 -17.34 16.34 -25.89
CA VAL A 379 -17.38 16.02 -24.46
C VAL A 379 -15.95 15.78 -24.02
N SER A 380 -15.57 16.31 -22.86
CA SER A 380 -14.38 15.88 -22.14
C SER A 380 -14.74 15.41 -20.74
N VAL A 381 -13.93 14.55 -20.16
CA VAL A 381 -13.87 14.36 -18.72
C VAL A 381 -12.55 14.97 -18.28
N GLU A 382 -12.65 16.06 -17.52
CA GLU A 382 -11.53 16.68 -16.84
C GLU A 382 -11.27 15.87 -15.57
N ILE A 383 -10.04 15.38 -15.45
CA ILE A 383 -9.58 14.57 -14.34
C ILE A 383 -8.46 15.36 -13.69
N VAL A 384 -8.50 15.49 -12.37
CA VAL A 384 -7.43 16.12 -11.61
C VAL A 384 -6.13 15.34 -11.85
N ALA A 385 -5.01 16.04 -12.05
CA ALA A 385 -3.72 15.46 -12.46
C ALA A 385 -3.17 14.37 -11.52
N ALA A 386 -3.70 14.25 -10.31
CA ALA A 386 -3.37 13.18 -9.37
C ALA A 386 -3.82 11.77 -9.84
N ASP A 387 -4.68 11.67 -10.87
CA ASP A 387 -5.49 10.48 -11.15
C ASP A 387 -5.32 9.89 -12.57
N PHE A 388 -4.49 10.49 -13.43
CA PHE A 388 -4.23 9.96 -14.77
C PHE A 388 -2.80 10.23 -15.22
N VAL A 389 -2.11 9.15 -15.59
CA VAL A 389 -0.72 9.23 -16.02
C VAL A 389 -0.57 8.74 -17.46
N ARG A 390 -0.22 9.65 -18.38
CA ARG A 390 0.06 9.35 -19.80
C ARG A 390 1.57 9.25 -20.01
N VAL A 391 2.00 8.17 -20.65
CA VAL A 391 3.42 7.82 -20.79
C VAL A 391 4.10 8.61 -21.92
N TYR A 392 5.14 9.38 -21.58
CA TYR A 392 6.04 10.02 -22.55
C TYR A 392 7.39 9.28 -22.57
N GLY A 393 7.81 8.85 -23.75
CA GLY A 393 9.02 8.04 -23.90
C GLY A 393 10.28 8.90 -23.95
N ASP A 394 11.05 8.92 -22.86
CA ASP A 394 12.48 9.26 -22.90
C ASP A 394 13.26 8.78 -21.65
N PHE A 395 13.29 7.47 -21.34
CA PHE A 395 14.00 6.97 -20.14
C PHE A 395 14.79 5.68 -20.36
N SER A 396 15.90 5.57 -19.63
CA SER A 396 16.94 4.54 -19.75
C SER A 396 16.71 3.34 -18.84
N SER A 397 16.90 2.12 -19.36
CA SER A 397 17.04 0.90 -18.54
C SER A 397 18.46 0.75 -17.99
N THR A 398 18.59 0.04 -16.86
CA THR A 398 19.87 -0.21 -16.18
C THR A 398 20.37 -1.65 -16.37
N LEU A 399 21.68 -1.82 -16.22
CA LEU A 399 22.48 -3.06 -16.30
C LEU A 399 22.06 -4.07 -15.21
N MET A 400 20.91 -4.74 -15.37
CA MET A 400 20.36 -5.65 -14.35
C MET A 400 20.18 -7.09 -14.84
N GLU A 401 19.95 -7.28 -16.13
CA GLU A 401 19.58 -8.59 -16.67
C GLU A 401 20.66 -9.65 -16.49
N ASP A 402 21.94 -9.26 -16.64
CA ASP A 402 23.07 -10.19 -16.58
C ASP A 402 23.11 -11.00 -15.28
N SER A 403 22.70 -10.42 -14.15
CA SER A 403 22.76 -11.11 -12.85
C SER A 403 21.63 -12.11 -12.65
N TRP A 404 20.48 -11.91 -13.29
CA TRP A 404 19.31 -12.80 -13.15
C TRP A 404 19.29 -13.94 -14.17
N LYS A 405 19.90 -13.72 -15.34
CA LYS A 405 20.08 -14.75 -16.38
C LYS A 405 20.82 -16.01 -15.91
N ASP A 406 21.76 -15.86 -14.98
CA ASP A 406 22.53 -17.01 -14.45
C ASP A 406 21.68 -17.97 -13.61
N TRP A 407 20.55 -17.51 -13.05
CA TRP A 407 19.70 -18.26 -12.12
C TRP A 407 18.34 -18.66 -12.72
N TYR A 408 17.88 -17.96 -13.75
CA TYR A 408 16.64 -18.26 -14.44
C TYR A 408 16.88 -19.13 -15.68
N SER A 409 16.57 -20.42 -15.58
CA SER A 409 16.65 -21.35 -16.71
C SER A 409 15.35 -21.35 -17.53
N SER A 410 15.24 -20.42 -18.47
CA SER A 410 14.16 -20.39 -19.46
C SER A 410 14.46 -21.27 -20.66
N THR A 411 13.47 -21.98 -21.17
CA THR A 411 13.52 -22.66 -22.48
C THR A 411 13.22 -21.72 -23.66
N ASP A 412 12.83 -20.48 -23.36
CA ASP A 412 12.40 -19.46 -24.31
C ASP A 412 13.49 -18.38 -24.46
N ASP A 413 14.38 -18.57 -25.44
CA ASP A 413 15.50 -17.66 -25.82
C ASP A 413 15.05 -16.29 -26.39
N TRP A 414 13.76 -15.95 -26.34
CA TRP A 414 13.15 -14.83 -27.10
C TRP A 414 12.54 -13.72 -26.22
N ILE A 415 12.65 -13.81 -24.89
CA ILE A 415 12.45 -12.64 -24.02
C ILE A 415 13.67 -11.74 -24.23
N ARG A 416 13.55 -10.77 -25.13
CA ARG A 416 14.58 -9.76 -25.33
C ARG A 416 14.36 -8.67 -24.28
N ILE A 417 15.27 -8.62 -23.31
CA ILE A 417 15.41 -7.51 -22.39
C ILE A 417 16.56 -6.68 -22.96
N TRP A 418 16.35 -5.39 -23.15
CA TRP A 418 17.31 -4.54 -23.88
C TRP A 418 18.34 -3.95 -22.90
N ASP A 419 19.59 -4.41 -23.02
CA ASP A 419 20.76 -3.81 -22.35
C ASP A 419 21.62 -3.04 -23.37
N GLY A 420 21.93 -1.77 -23.07
CA GLY A 420 22.89 -0.94 -23.80
C GLY A 420 22.36 -0.07 -24.97
N PHE A 421 22.49 1.25 -24.77
CA PHE A 421 22.46 2.40 -25.73
C PHE A 421 21.12 3.15 -26.04
N ASP A 422 21.23 4.50 -25.95
CA ASP A 422 20.30 5.64 -26.22
C ASP A 422 18.81 5.57 -25.78
N ARG A 423 18.59 5.98 -24.52
CA ARG A 423 17.53 6.80 -23.85
C ARG A 423 16.05 6.90 -24.32
N THR A 424 15.67 6.56 -25.55
CA THR A 424 14.32 6.88 -26.09
C THR A 424 13.45 5.67 -26.52
N PRO A 425 13.98 4.50 -26.95
CA PRO A 425 13.13 3.43 -27.52
C PRO A 425 12.38 2.56 -26.51
N VAL A 426 12.88 2.26 -25.30
CA VAL A 426 12.37 1.09 -24.53
C VAL A 426 10.87 1.19 -24.22
N THR A 427 10.40 2.30 -23.65
CA THR A 427 8.97 2.46 -23.34
C THR A 427 8.12 2.65 -24.59
N LEU A 428 8.68 3.29 -25.64
CA LEU A 428 8.01 3.43 -26.94
C LEU A 428 7.87 2.09 -27.66
N ASP A 429 8.91 1.25 -27.66
CA ASP A 429 8.93 -0.08 -28.26
C ASP A 429 7.96 -1.00 -27.52
N VAL A 430 7.96 -0.98 -26.18
CA VAL A 430 6.97 -1.70 -25.37
C VAL A 430 5.54 -1.18 -25.66
N CYS A 431 5.35 0.13 -25.84
CA CYS A 431 4.08 0.72 -26.26
C CYS A 431 3.68 0.44 -27.71
N ASP A 432 4.64 0.21 -28.59
CA ASP A 432 4.46 -0.14 -30.00
C ASP A 432 4.17 -1.64 -30.18
N GLY A 433 4.01 -2.38 -29.08
CA GLY A 433 3.70 -3.80 -29.08
C GLY A 433 4.90 -4.68 -29.43
N GLU A 434 6.12 -4.14 -29.32
CA GLU A 434 7.30 -4.98 -29.36
C GLU A 434 7.29 -5.90 -28.14
N ASP A 435 7.69 -7.12 -28.41
CA ASP A 435 7.55 -8.32 -27.59
C ASP A 435 8.62 -8.34 -26.47
N LEU A 436 8.86 -7.16 -25.87
CA LEU A 436 9.96 -6.79 -25.00
C LEU A 436 9.48 -6.57 -23.56
N LEU A 437 10.41 -6.70 -22.62
CA LEU A 437 10.20 -6.34 -21.22
C LEU A 437 11.17 -5.22 -20.85
N GLY A 438 10.62 -4.09 -20.41
CA GLY A 438 11.39 -2.97 -19.85
C GLY A 438 11.50 -3.08 -18.34
N SER A 439 12.55 -2.48 -17.77
CA SER A 439 12.70 -2.27 -16.33
C SER A 439 13.16 -0.83 -16.08
N HIS A 440 12.56 -0.18 -15.08
CA HIS A 440 12.86 1.19 -14.73
C HIS A 440 12.77 1.44 -13.22
N THR A 441 13.52 2.42 -12.74
CA THR A 441 13.59 2.84 -11.33
C THR A 441 12.60 3.94 -10.99
N THR A 442 11.89 4.45 -11.97
CA THR A 442 10.72 5.29 -11.77
C THR A 442 9.56 4.62 -12.50
N GLY A 443 8.37 4.68 -11.92
CA GLY A 443 7.19 4.69 -12.77
C GLY A 443 7.40 5.71 -13.87
N VAL A 444 6.87 5.40 -15.04
CA VAL A 444 6.92 6.23 -16.24
C VAL A 444 7.00 7.73 -15.90
N SER A 445 7.95 8.46 -16.47
CA SER A 445 7.86 9.93 -16.43
C SER A 445 6.57 10.34 -17.11
N PRO A 446 5.70 11.02 -16.38
CA PRO A 446 4.68 11.80 -17.01
C PRO A 446 5.29 13.20 -17.10
N GLU A 447 5.00 13.92 -18.14
CA GLU A 447 4.71 15.32 -17.82
C GLU A 447 3.47 15.24 -16.90
N TYR A 448 3.69 15.24 -15.57
CA TYR A 448 2.74 15.25 -14.45
C TYR A 448 2.35 13.91 -13.77
N ALA A 449 3.19 13.46 -12.84
CA ALA A 449 2.76 12.86 -11.57
C ALA A 449 3.62 13.48 -10.47
N VAL A 450 2.97 14.15 -9.53
CA VAL A 450 3.64 14.59 -8.30
C VAL A 450 4.20 13.34 -7.64
N LYS A 451 5.42 13.40 -7.08
CA LYS A 451 6.09 12.25 -6.43
C LYS A 451 5.23 11.56 -5.34
N SER A 452 4.19 12.26 -4.85
CA SER A 452 3.19 11.80 -3.89
C SER A 452 1.96 11.08 -4.49
N ALA A 453 1.70 11.21 -5.79
CA ALA A 453 0.63 10.53 -6.52
C ALA A 453 1.24 9.44 -7.38
N ASN A 454 1.74 8.40 -6.72
CA ASN A 454 2.21 7.20 -7.40
C ASN A 454 1.03 6.22 -7.44
N TYR A 455 0.97 5.38 -8.47
CA TYR A 455 0.07 4.24 -8.65
C TYR A 455 -1.22 4.51 -9.43
N SER A 456 -1.25 3.95 -10.65
CA SER A 456 -2.48 3.35 -11.16
C SER A 456 -2.80 2.15 -10.28
N ASP A 457 -3.96 2.12 -9.61
CA ASP A 457 -4.40 0.96 -8.81
C ASP A 457 -4.42 -0.35 -9.62
N THR A 458 -4.54 -0.23 -10.94
CA THR A 458 -4.59 -1.37 -11.85
C THR A 458 -3.25 -1.70 -12.49
N GLY A 459 -2.22 -0.84 -12.31
CA GLY A 459 -0.94 -0.95 -13.01
C GLY A 459 -1.05 -0.87 -14.54
N ILE A 460 -2.23 -0.57 -15.11
CA ILE A 460 -2.43 -0.46 -16.55
C ILE A 460 -2.32 1.01 -16.97
N TRP A 461 -1.57 1.26 -18.04
CA TRP A 461 -1.28 2.59 -18.56
C TRP A 461 -1.54 2.64 -20.06
N ASP A 462 -2.21 3.68 -20.51
CA ASP A 462 -2.51 3.89 -21.93
C ASP A 462 -1.30 4.55 -22.63
N CYS A 463 -0.87 3.97 -23.74
CA CYS A 463 0.18 4.55 -24.56
C CYS A 463 -0.33 5.80 -25.28
N LYS A 464 0.50 6.86 -25.33
CA LYS A 464 0.07 8.14 -25.91
C LYS A 464 -0.02 8.11 -27.44
N ASN A 465 0.90 7.42 -28.11
CA ASN A 465 1.07 7.46 -29.56
C ASN A 465 0.55 6.21 -30.29
N THR A 466 0.13 5.19 -29.54
CA THR A 466 -0.43 3.93 -30.03
C THR A 466 -1.72 3.61 -29.28
N GLU A 467 -2.53 2.72 -29.84
CA GLU A 467 -3.73 2.20 -29.16
C GLU A 467 -3.38 1.13 -28.09
N GLY A 468 -2.08 0.88 -27.85
CA GLY A 468 -1.60 -0.13 -26.92
C GLY A 468 -1.71 0.30 -25.45
N GLN A 469 -1.70 -0.70 -24.56
CA GLN A 469 -1.61 -0.50 -23.12
C GLN A 469 -0.39 -1.25 -22.58
N ILE A 470 0.26 -0.69 -21.57
CA ILE A 470 1.33 -1.36 -20.83
C ILE A 470 0.88 -1.70 -19.42
N LEU A 471 1.39 -2.81 -18.91
CA LEU A 471 1.30 -3.22 -17.51
C LEU A 471 2.60 -2.87 -16.81
N GLU A 472 2.50 -2.09 -15.74
CA GLU A 472 3.56 -1.76 -14.80
C GLU A 472 3.41 -2.61 -13.54
N VAL A 473 4.51 -3.23 -13.11
CA VAL A 473 4.53 -4.04 -11.88
C VAL A 473 5.81 -3.74 -11.10
N PRO A 474 5.73 -3.28 -9.84
CA PRO A 474 6.91 -3.14 -8.99
C PRO A 474 7.46 -4.51 -8.62
N TYR A 475 8.78 -4.63 -8.50
CA TYR A 475 9.43 -5.89 -8.08
C TYR A 475 10.54 -5.71 -7.03
N GLY A 476 10.95 -4.48 -6.73
CA GLY A 476 11.98 -4.20 -5.73
C GLY A 476 12.11 -2.71 -5.47
N ARG A 477 13.00 -2.32 -4.56
CA ARG A 477 13.30 -0.91 -4.25
C ARG A 477 14.77 -0.62 -4.36
N MET A 478 15.12 0.46 -5.05
CA MET A 478 16.44 1.05 -4.99
C MET A 478 16.48 2.07 -3.86
N ALA A 479 17.00 1.66 -2.71
CA ALA A 479 17.26 2.55 -1.59
C ALA A 479 18.73 2.95 -1.51
N GLY A 480 18.98 4.23 -1.25
CA GLY A 480 20.30 4.78 -1.00
C GLY A 480 20.49 5.14 0.47
N ALA A 481 21.73 5.13 0.94
CA ALA A 481 22.10 5.57 2.28
C ALA A 481 23.23 6.59 2.23
N PHE A 482 23.08 7.64 3.03
CA PHE A 482 24.15 8.57 3.32
C PHE A 482 24.88 8.16 4.59
N SER A 483 26.21 8.23 4.57
CA SER A 483 27.05 7.92 5.72
C SER A 483 28.18 8.91 5.89
N VAL A 484 28.58 9.16 7.13
CA VAL A 484 29.75 9.97 7.48
C VAL A 484 30.68 9.15 8.38
N LYS A 485 31.87 9.66 8.66
CA LYS A 485 32.86 8.98 9.49
C LYS A 485 32.38 8.82 10.94
N ALA A 486 32.30 7.58 11.43
CA ALA A 486 31.91 7.31 12.82
C ALA A 486 32.92 7.91 13.81
N GLY A 487 32.40 8.55 14.86
CA GLY A 487 33.21 9.16 15.91
C GLY A 487 33.96 10.44 15.49
N GLY A 488 33.71 10.95 14.28
CA GLY A 488 34.21 12.24 13.79
C GLY A 488 33.39 13.44 14.29
N GLU A 489 33.88 14.65 14.03
CA GLU A 489 33.21 15.91 14.40
C GLU A 489 31.90 16.10 13.61
N THR A 490 31.89 15.69 12.35
CA THR A 490 30.72 15.72 11.46
C THR A 490 29.60 14.82 11.98
N ALA A 491 29.93 13.59 12.40
CA ALA A 491 28.95 12.66 12.97
C ALA A 491 28.36 13.19 14.28
N ALA A 492 29.18 13.78 15.14
CA ALA A 492 28.70 14.38 16.39
C ALA A 492 27.72 15.53 16.14
N CYS A 493 27.96 16.38 15.13
CA CYS A 493 27.02 17.43 14.74
C CYS A 493 25.69 16.86 14.23
N ILE A 494 25.72 15.88 13.31
CA ILE A 494 24.49 15.27 12.78
C ILE A 494 23.68 14.61 13.90
N GLN A 495 24.33 13.94 14.85
CA GLN A 495 23.68 13.38 16.03
C GLN A 495 23.01 14.45 16.90
N GLN A 496 23.65 15.61 17.07
CA GLN A 496 23.09 16.73 17.82
C GLN A 496 21.86 17.33 17.12
N MET A 497 21.87 17.41 15.79
CA MET A 497 20.72 17.87 15.00
C MET A 497 19.60 16.83 14.92
N GLY A 498 19.89 15.55 15.16
CA GLY A 498 18.94 14.44 15.03
C GLY A 498 18.86 13.82 13.63
N GLY A 499 19.66 14.30 12.67
CA GLY A 499 19.67 13.80 11.28
C GLY A 499 19.87 14.92 10.26
N LEU A 500 19.62 14.61 8.99
CA LEU A 500 19.52 15.59 7.90
C LEU A 500 18.12 15.54 7.28
N SER A 501 17.63 16.68 6.80
CA SER A 501 16.40 16.78 6.03
C SER A 501 16.63 16.51 4.54
N MET A 502 15.58 16.13 3.81
CA MET A 502 15.62 16.06 2.34
C MET A 502 16.02 17.40 1.70
N GLY A 503 15.61 18.54 2.28
CA GLY A 503 16.03 19.87 1.84
C GLY A 503 17.54 20.11 1.98
N GLN A 504 18.13 19.69 3.09
CA GLN A 504 19.60 19.74 3.31
C GLN A 504 20.35 18.83 2.34
N LEU A 505 19.88 17.61 2.14
CA LEU A 505 20.49 16.68 1.20
C LEU A 505 20.39 17.18 -0.25
N ARG A 506 19.23 17.75 -0.64
CA ARG A 506 19.04 18.41 -1.94
C ARG A 506 20.00 19.57 -2.11
N TRP A 507 20.20 20.39 -1.08
CA TRP A 507 21.21 21.44 -1.12
C TRP A 507 22.63 20.88 -1.30
N ILE A 508 23.00 19.77 -0.65
CA ILE A 508 24.34 19.16 -0.79
C ILE A 508 24.55 18.58 -2.21
N THR A 509 23.56 17.90 -2.76
CA THR A 509 23.66 17.15 -4.03
C THR A 509 23.43 18.00 -5.27
N SER A 510 22.76 19.16 -5.14
CA SER A 510 22.43 20.05 -6.25
C SER A 510 23.63 20.83 -6.79
N SER A 511 23.67 21.26 -8.05
CA SER A 511 24.64 22.27 -8.54
C SER A 511 24.03 23.68 -8.68
N LEU A 512 22.73 23.81 -8.40
CA LEU A 512 21.96 25.02 -8.62
C LEU A 512 22.25 26.11 -7.58
N SER A 513 21.98 27.35 -7.99
CA SER A 513 22.14 28.51 -7.11
C SER A 513 21.07 28.55 -6.02
N ARG A 514 21.33 29.25 -4.90
CA ARG A 514 20.32 29.47 -3.83
C ARG A 514 19.01 30.03 -4.40
N ASN A 515 19.07 30.97 -5.34
CA ASN A 515 17.87 31.56 -5.95
C ASN A 515 17.05 30.56 -6.77
N SER A 516 17.70 29.57 -7.40
CA SER A 516 17.04 28.54 -8.21
C SER A 516 16.42 27.46 -7.34
N LEU A 517 17.04 27.18 -6.19
CA LEU A 517 16.51 26.22 -5.22
C LEU A 517 15.43 26.82 -4.31
N SER A 518 15.34 28.15 -4.19
CA SER A 518 14.32 28.84 -3.39
C SER A 518 13.01 29.08 -4.14
N SER A 519 12.95 28.87 -5.45
CA SER A 519 11.73 29.04 -6.23
C SER A 519 10.88 27.78 -6.20
N ASP A 520 9.57 27.96 -5.98
CA ASP A 520 8.59 26.89 -6.10
C ASP A 520 8.47 26.40 -7.55
N GLY A 521 8.42 25.08 -7.72
CA GLY A 521 8.17 24.36 -8.96
C GLY A 521 7.52 23.02 -8.61
N GLU A 522 7.83 21.94 -9.33
CA GLU A 522 7.36 20.58 -8.98
C GLU A 522 7.98 20.03 -7.67
N MET A 523 9.07 20.65 -7.20
CA MET A 523 9.56 20.47 -5.83
C MET A 523 9.37 21.77 -5.05
N PRO A 524 9.00 21.69 -3.76
CA PRO A 524 8.92 22.87 -2.90
C PRO A 524 10.24 23.66 -2.89
N GLY A 525 10.14 24.99 -2.88
CA GLY A 525 11.29 25.86 -2.70
C GLY A 525 11.96 25.62 -1.34
N LEU A 526 13.30 25.62 -1.32
CA LEU A 526 14.06 25.52 -0.08
C LEU A 526 13.97 26.84 0.72
N ASP A 527 13.61 26.75 2.00
CA ASP A 527 13.85 27.83 2.94
C ASP A 527 15.31 27.84 3.36
N PHE A 528 16.11 28.65 2.69
CA PHE A 528 17.54 28.78 2.97
C PHE A 528 17.87 29.33 4.35
N SER A 529 16.93 30.00 5.03
CA SER A 529 17.15 30.45 6.40
C SER A 529 17.16 29.28 7.41
N SER A 530 16.57 28.15 7.01
CA SER A 530 16.48 26.91 7.78
C SER A 530 17.45 25.85 7.26
N VAL A 531 17.45 25.58 5.95
CA VAL A 531 18.19 24.47 5.33
C VAL A 531 19.71 24.68 5.38
N ALA A 532 20.18 25.90 5.08
CA ALA A 532 21.60 26.24 5.04
C ALA A 532 21.79 27.73 5.32
N PRO A 533 21.57 28.23 6.55
CA PRO A 533 21.57 29.65 6.91
C PRO A 533 22.83 30.45 6.56
N ASN A 534 23.97 29.82 6.19
CA ASN A 534 25.25 30.49 5.91
C ASN A 534 25.78 31.24 7.14
N ILE A 535 25.97 30.50 8.24
CA ILE A 535 26.17 31.05 9.59
C ILE A 535 27.39 31.97 9.69
N ASP A 536 28.43 31.72 8.89
CA ASP A 536 29.67 32.51 8.93
C ASP A 536 29.78 33.55 7.79
N ASN A 537 28.80 33.59 6.89
CA ASN A 537 28.70 34.48 5.73
C ASN A 537 29.93 34.47 4.81
N ASN A 538 30.60 33.32 4.66
CA ASN A 538 31.76 33.21 3.77
C ASN A 538 31.39 32.76 2.33
N ASP A 539 30.13 32.39 2.09
CA ASP A 539 29.57 31.89 0.83
C ASP A 539 30.25 30.61 0.29
N VAL A 540 31.02 29.90 1.13
CA VAL A 540 31.66 28.61 0.86
C VAL A 540 30.84 27.51 1.53
N PRO A 541 30.28 26.55 0.78
CA PRO A 541 29.48 25.47 1.34
C PRO A 541 30.26 24.59 2.34
N GLN A 542 29.91 24.71 3.61
CA GLN A 542 30.56 23.99 4.71
C GLN A 542 29.53 23.36 5.64
N TRP A 543 29.93 22.36 6.43
CA TRP A 543 29.04 21.76 7.44
C TRP A 543 28.54 22.81 8.44
N ARG A 544 29.38 23.79 8.77
CA ARG A 544 29.03 24.93 9.61
C ARG A 544 27.90 25.81 9.05
N ASP A 545 27.62 25.77 7.75
CA ASP A 545 26.48 26.49 7.16
C ASP A 545 25.14 25.87 7.51
N ILE A 546 25.13 24.58 7.85
CA ILE A 546 23.94 23.82 8.19
C ILE A 546 23.57 24.09 9.66
N ASP A 547 24.54 23.98 10.57
CA ASP A 547 24.33 24.23 12.00
C ASP A 547 25.61 24.73 12.67
N ALA A 548 25.47 25.57 13.70
CA ALA A 548 26.61 26.17 14.40
C ALA A 548 27.46 25.15 15.20
N SER A 549 26.93 23.97 15.48
CA SER A 549 27.65 22.87 16.14
C SER A 549 28.55 22.06 15.20
N CYS A 550 28.39 22.23 13.88
CA CYS A 550 29.15 21.50 12.88
C CYS A 550 30.59 22.03 12.70
N PRO A 551 31.52 21.16 12.27
CA PRO A 551 32.89 21.57 11.96
C PRO A 551 32.94 22.54 10.78
N ASP A 552 33.98 23.38 10.77
CA ASP A 552 34.28 24.35 9.71
C ASP A 552 35.06 23.67 8.59
N GLU A 553 34.45 22.62 8.01
CA GLU A 553 35.02 21.77 6.97
C GLU A 553 34.14 21.82 5.72
N ASP A 554 34.77 21.76 4.56
CA ASP A 554 34.09 21.73 3.26
C ASP A 554 33.28 20.44 3.14
N ILE A 555 32.07 20.54 2.59
CA ILE A 555 31.24 19.35 2.35
C ILE A 555 31.75 18.64 1.10
N VAL A 556 32.26 17.42 1.28
CA VAL A 556 32.69 16.55 0.18
C VAL A 556 31.71 15.40 -0.01
N LEU A 557 30.98 15.38 -1.13
CA LEU A 557 30.16 14.22 -1.47
C LEU A 557 31.02 13.14 -2.15
N ALA A 558 31.17 11.99 -1.52
CA ALA A 558 31.86 10.81 -2.07
C ALA A 558 30.83 9.83 -2.65
N HIS A 559 30.96 9.52 -3.94
CA HIS A 559 30.04 8.62 -4.65
C HIS A 559 30.78 7.88 -5.79
N ARG A 560 30.17 6.84 -6.36
CA ARG A 560 30.74 6.08 -7.50
C ARG A 560 30.52 6.78 -8.84
N TRP A 561 31.06 6.22 -9.91
CA TRP A 561 30.90 6.70 -11.29
C TRP A 561 29.46 7.04 -11.68
N GLU A 562 29.31 8.07 -12.52
CA GLU A 562 28.02 8.66 -12.92
C GLU A 562 27.04 7.74 -13.64
N ASN A 563 27.50 6.57 -14.09
CA ASN A 563 26.70 5.61 -14.83
C ASN A 563 26.17 4.45 -13.96
N ARG A 564 26.06 4.66 -12.65
CA ARG A 564 25.60 3.65 -11.68
C ARG A 564 24.18 3.93 -11.18
N THR A 565 23.48 2.85 -10.82
CA THR A 565 22.08 2.80 -10.39
C THR A 565 21.77 3.68 -9.17
N GLU A 566 22.70 3.81 -8.22
CA GLU A 566 22.48 4.61 -7.01
C GLU A 566 22.41 6.11 -7.28
N MET A 567 23.14 6.63 -8.27
CA MET A 567 23.11 8.08 -8.56
C MET A 567 21.77 8.51 -9.14
N TRP A 568 21.05 7.58 -9.78
CA TRP A 568 19.67 7.81 -10.22
C TRP A 568 18.74 8.03 -9.03
N VAL A 569 18.92 7.34 -7.92
CA VAL A 569 18.11 7.60 -6.71
C VAL A 569 18.29 9.06 -6.25
N ILE A 570 19.50 9.63 -6.25
CA ILE A 570 19.68 11.07 -5.93
C ILE A 570 18.98 11.95 -6.96
N LYS A 571 19.19 11.68 -8.26
CA LYS A 571 18.63 12.47 -9.36
C LYS A 571 17.11 12.50 -9.31
N GLU A 572 16.48 11.37 -9.03
CA GLU A 572 15.03 11.26 -8.95
C GLU A 572 14.49 11.78 -7.62
N THR A 573 15.10 11.39 -6.49
CA THR A 573 14.51 11.68 -5.18
C THR A 573 14.77 13.09 -4.67
N LEU A 574 15.95 13.66 -4.98
CA LEU A 574 16.39 14.97 -4.47
C LEU A 574 16.40 16.05 -5.53
N LEU A 575 16.78 15.71 -6.76
CA LEU A 575 17.01 16.70 -7.81
C LEU A 575 15.89 16.77 -8.83
N CYS A 576 15.02 15.77 -8.89
CA CYS A 576 13.87 15.77 -9.77
C CYS A 576 14.29 16.03 -11.23
N GLU A 577 15.15 15.13 -11.76
CA GLU A 577 15.79 15.29 -13.08
C GLU A 577 14.80 15.61 -14.22
N ASN A 578 13.54 15.19 -14.07
CA ASN A 578 12.49 15.28 -15.08
C ASN A 578 11.43 16.35 -14.81
N CYS A 579 11.65 17.25 -13.86
CA CYS A 579 10.71 18.33 -13.55
C CYS A 579 11.22 19.73 -13.89
N ALA A 580 10.41 20.75 -13.59
CA ALA A 580 10.76 22.16 -13.76
C ALA A 580 12.12 22.59 -13.14
N ILE A 581 12.68 21.82 -12.20
CA ILE A 581 13.98 22.07 -11.55
C ILE A 581 14.99 20.99 -11.96
N SER A 582 15.32 20.93 -13.24
CA SER A 582 16.40 20.06 -13.73
C SER A 582 17.77 20.48 -13.17
N ASP A 583 18.56 19.51 -12.72
CA ASP A 583 19.90 19.72 -12.19
C ASP A 583 20.87 18.63 -12.69
N TYR A 584 22.11 19.04 -12.92
CA TYR A 584 23.19 18.17 -13.31
C TYR A 584 24.15 18.01 -12.12
N ILE A 585 24.16 16.83 -11.50
CA ILE A 585 25.15 16.47 -10.47
C ILE A 585 26.59 16.72 -10.95
N TYR A 586 26.83 16.71 -12.27
CA TYR A 586 28.16 16.70 -12.90
C TYR A 586 28.60 17.99 -13.62
N SER A 587 27.88 19.11 -13.56
CA SER A 587 28.40 20.37 -14.12
C SER A 587 29.14 21.20 -13.08
N SER A 588 30.44 20.93 -12.94
CA SER A 588 31.41 21.57 -12.04
C SER A 588 31.14 23.05 -11.72
N THR A 589 30.55 23.34 -10.56
CA THR A 589 30.74 24.64 -9.89
C THR A 589 31.98 24.50 -9.02
N ASN A 590 33.00 25.34 -9.21
CA ASN A 590 34.24 25.34 -8.40
C ASN A 590 34.02 25.56 -6.88
N SER A 591 32.78 25.73 -6.43
CA SER A 591 32.35 25.97 -5.06
C SER A 591 31.83 24.74 -4.31
N ARG A 592 31.66 23.57 -4.96
CA ARG A 592 31.23 22.32 -4.28
C ARG A 592 32.17 21.19 -4.65
N TYR A 593 32.82 20.61 -3.66
CA TYR A 593 33.76 19.51 -3.89
C TYR A 593 33.00 18.18 -3.90
N ARG A 594 33.06 17.46 -5.01
CA ARG A 594 32.51 16.11 -5.15
C ARG A 594 33.64 15.17 -5.55
N ALA A 595 33.77 14.08 -4.83
CA ALA A 595 34.80 13.10 -5.03
C ALA A 595 34.20 11.87 -5.70
N ASP A 596 34.56 11.67 -6.96
CA ASP A 596 34.39 10.38 -7.61
C ASP A 596 35.49 9.44 -7.10
N VAL A 597 35.09 8.45 -6.30
CA VAL A 597 36.00 7.53 -5.60
C VAL A 597 36.30 6.26 -6.40
N GLY A 598 35.59 6.01 -7.51
CA GLY A 598 35.82 4.83 -8.35
C GLY A 598 34.57 4.03 -8.70
N GLU A 599 34.80 2.75 -9.01
CA GLU A 599 33.79 1.83 -9.54
C GLU A 599 33.10 1.01 -8.44
N TYR A 600 33.80 0.72 -7.33
CA TYR A 600 33.35 -0.20 -6.30
C TYR A 600 32.71 0.53 -5.11
N LYS A 601 31.72 -0.10 -4.48
CA LYS A 601 31.05 0.44 -3.29
C LYS A 601 32.02 0.65 -2.13
N SER A 602 32.96 -0.29 -1.98
CA SER A 602 34.04 -0.21 -0.99
C SER A 602 34.87 1.06 -1.10
N ASP A 603 34.98 1.66 -2.29
CA ASP A 603 35.75 2.88 -2.50
C ASP A 603 35.06 4.09 -1.85
N VAL A 604 33.72 4.12 -1.83
CA VAL A 604 32.92 5.13 -1.11
C VAL A 604 33.18 5.05 0.39
N LEU A 605 33.10 3.83 0.94
CA LEU A 605 33.36 3.59 2.36
C LEU A 605 34.79 3.94 2.74
N ALA A 606 35.77 3.58 1.90
CA ALA A 606 37.18 3.92 2.13
C ALA A 606 37.41 5.45 2.09
N GLY A 607 36.70 6.17 1.21
CA GLY A 607 36.73 7.63 1.14
C GLY A 607 36.26 8.30 2.43
N VAL A 608 35.18 7.78 3.04
CA VAL A 608 34.60 8.32 4.28
C VAL A 608 35.36 7.89 5.53
N THR A 609 35.72 6.61 5.63
CA THR A 609 36.37 6.05 6.84
C THR A 609 37.85 6.42 6.95
N GLY A 610 38.47 6.84 5.83
CA GLY A 610 39.88 7.16 5.75
C GLY A 610 40.34 8.31 6.68
N PRO A 611 41.66 8.50 6.85
CA PRO A 611 42.22 9.56 7.70
C PRO A 611 41.79 10.97 7.29
N THR A 612 41.49 11.19 6.01
CA THR A 612 41.06 12.48 5.44
C THR A 612 39.55 12.54 5.16
N GLY A 613 38.77 11.56 5.63
CA GLY A 613 37.32 11.49 5.38
C GLY A 613 36.46 12.36 6.31
N GLU A 614 37.07 13.13 7.22
CA GLU A 614 36.34 14.13 8.00
C GLU A 614 35.76 15.21 7.06
N GLY A 615 34.52 15.64 7.29
CA GLY A 615 33.79 16.53 6.38
C GLY A 615 33.28 15.87 5.09
N SER A 616 33.58 14.60 4.86
CA SER A 616 33.04 13.84 3.73
C SER A 616 31.73 13.14 4.09
N ILE A 617 30.78 13.14 3.15
CA ILE A 617 29.54 12.36 3.19
C ILE A 617 29.55 11.38 2.02
N GLY A 618 29.50 10.09 2.34
CA GLY A 618 29.44 9.00 1.38
C GLY A 618 28.00 8.66 1.01
N TYR A 619 27.82 8.23 -0.23
CA TYR A 619 26.54 7.75 -0.73
C TYR A 619 26.71 6.47 -1.54
N THR A 620 26.01 5.41 -1.14
CA THR A 620 25.93 4.11 -1.84
C THR A 620 24.61 3.42 -1.46
N GLU A 621 24.34 2.24 -2.02
CA GLU A 621 23.10 1.49 -1.77
C GLU A 621 22.92 1.15 -0.29
N LEU A 622 21.67 1.21 0.17
CA LEU A 622 21.28 1.06 1.57
C LEU A 622 21.73 -0.27 2.18
N GLY A 623 21.38 -1.39 1.54
CA GLY A 623 21.70 -2.73 2.03
C GLY A 623 23.20 -2.93 2.17
N PHE A 624 23.97 -2.52 1.16
CA PHE A 624 25.44 -2.63 1.24
C PHE A 624 26.03 -1.81 2.39
N THR A 625 25.49 -0.61 2.63
CA THR A 625 25.95 0.28 3.71
C THR A 625 25.66 -0.33 5.09
N ILE A 626 24.46 -0.90 5.28
CA ILE A 626 24.04 -1.55 6.52
C ILE A 626 24.87 -2.81 6.79
N ASP A 627 25.18 -3.59 5.75
CA ASP A 627 25.97 -4.83 5.87
C ASP A 627 27.47 -4.55 6.14
N ASN A 628 27.93 -3.32 5.89
CA ASN A 628 29.33 -2.90 6.06
C ASN A 628 29.47 -1.62 6.92
N PRO A 629 28.96 -1.61 8.18
CA PRO A 629 28.85 -0.38 8.97
C PRO A 629 30.17 0.06 9.63
N ALA A 630 31.25 -0.73 9.47
CA ALA A 630 32.50 -0.52 10.18
C ALA A 630 33.10 0.86 9.89
N GLY A 631 33.17 1.70 10.93
CA GLY A 631 33.71 3.06 10.83
C GLY A 631 32.75 4.09 10.23
N LEU A 632 31.48 3.73 10.01
CA LEU A 632 30.45 4.61 9.44
C LEU A 632 29.39 4.97 10.47
N TYR A 633 28.92 6.21 10.40
CA TYR A 633 27.68 6.65 11.01
C TYR A 633 26.68 6.89 9.87
N ILE A 634 25.66 6.05 9.78
CA ILE A 634 24.60 6.17 8.77
C ILE A 634 23.67 7.31 9.21
N VAL A 635 23.40 8.23 8.29
CA VAL A 635 22.70 9.49 8.59
C VAL A 635 21.18 9.23 8.60
N PRO A 636 20.47 9.47 9.73
CA PRO A 636 19.00 9.48 9.75
C PRO A 636 18.45 10.62 8.88
N ILE A 637 17.34 10.37 8.21
CA ILE A 637 16.74 11.33 7.26
C ILE A 637 15.35 11.73 7.71
N ILE A 638 15.04 13.02 7.63
CA ILE A 638 13.69 13.55 7.81
C ILE A 638 13.11 13.92 6.45
N ASP A 639 11.90 13.43 6.17
CA ASP A 639 11.19 13.71 4.93
C ASP A 639 10.60 15.14 4.91
N ASN A 640 11.47 16.13 4.74
CA ASN A 640 11.11 17.53 4.64
C ASN A 640 11.96 18.21 3.58
N PHE A 641 11.31 18.68 2.51
CA PHE A 641 11.98 19.34 1.40
C PHE A 641 12.11 20.86 1.58
N THR A 642 11.47 21.46 2.56
CA THR A 642 11.43 22.93 2.72
C THR A 642 12.34 23.44 3.82
N HIS A 643 12.44 22.71 4.94
CA HIS A 643 13.15 23.12 6.15
C HIS A 643 14.29 22.15 6.51
N GLY A 644 15.24 22.61 7.33
CA GLY A 644 16.31 21.82 7.92
C GLY A 644 15.83 20.85 9.00
N ALA A 645 16.67 19.87 9.34
CA ALA A 645 16.33 18.79 10.30
C ALA A 645 15.89 19.31 11.67
N ALA A 646 16.62 20.27 12.25
CA ALA A 646 16.32 20.80 13.57
C ALA A 646 14.94 21.50 13.63
N ASP A 647 14.60 22.25 12.59
CA ASP A 647 13.32 22.95 12.49
C ASP A 647 12.16 21.97 12.26
N ALA A 648 12.39 20.96 11.41
CA ALA A 648 11.42 19.88 11.18
C ALA A 648 11.11 19.11 12.47
N ILE A 649 12.14 18.78 13.28
CA ILE A 649 11.95 18.13 14.59
C ILE A 649 11.21 19.05 15.56
N ALA A 650 11.53 20.35 15.57
CA ALA A 650 10.82 21.32 16.41
C ALA A 650 9.33 21.44 16.03
N ALA A 651 8.99 21.20 14.76
CA ALA A 651 7.62 21.11 14.26
C ALA A 651 6.93 19.74 14.51
N GLY A 652 7.63 18.78 15.15
CA GLY A 652 7.08 17.48 15.54
C GLY A 652 7.35 16.34 14.54
N GLN A 653 8.15 16.56 13.49
CA GLN A 653 8.54 15.47 12.58
C GLN A 653 9.62 14.58 13.22
N LEU A 654 9.62 13.29 12.86
CA LEU A 654 10.56 12.31 13.39
C LEU A 654 11.61 11.91 12.34
N PRO A 655 12.89 11.80 12.72
CA PRO A 655 13.91 11.26 11.84
C PRO A 655 13.69 9.77 11.62
N ILE A 656 13.82 9.34 10.37
CA ILE A 656 13.68 7.96 9.94
C ILE A 656 15.08 7.36 9.86
N ASN A 657 15.27 6.21 10.51
CA ASN A 657 16.54 5.49 10.46
C ASN A 657 16.63 4.64 9.19
N ALA A 658 17.85 4.52 8.67
CA ALA A 658 18.17 3.66 7.55
C ALA A 658 18.11 2.18 7.96
N THR A 659 17.02 1.50 7.65
CA THR A 659 16.85 0.05 7.87
C THR A 659 16.22 -0.62 6.65
N ARG A 660 16.45 -1.93 6.48
CA ARG A 660 15.81 -2.70 5.41
C ARG A 660 14.29 -2.68 5.55
N ASN A 661 13.75 -2.76 6.77
CA ASN A 661 12.31 -2.73 7.02
C ASN A 661 11.69 -1.38 6.69
N ASN A 662 12.28 -0.26 7.14
CA ASN A 662 11.79 1.07 6.76
C ASN A 662 11.80 1.26 5.23
N SER A 663 12.79 0.68 4.56
CA SER A 663 12.83 0.67 3.10
C SER A 663 11.75 -0.21 2.47
N ARG A 664 11.55 -1.43 2.96
CA ARG A 664 10.53 -2.39 2.50
C ARG A 664 9.10 -1.88 2.73
N ASP A 665 8.85 -1.17 3.81
CA ASP A 665 7.52 -0.66 4.19
C ASP A 665 7.19 0.69 3.54
N GLY A 666 8.18 1.33 2.91
CA GLY A 666 7.97 2.56 2.14
C GLY A 666 8.21 3.82 2.95
N THR A 667 8.60 3.68 4.22
CA THR A 667 8.81 4.79 5.13
C THR A 667 10.17 5.46 4.93
N TRP A 668 11.19 4.74 4.42
CA TRP A 668 12.49 5.34 4.12
C TRP A 668 12.38 6.35 2.97
N PRO A 669 12.76 7.63 3.14
CA PRO A 669 12.51 8.68 2.15
C PRO A 669 13.50 8.68 0.98
N MET A 670 14.67 8.04 1.14
CA MET A 670 15.73 8.00 0.13
C MET A 670 15.68 6.69 -0.67
N GLN A 671 14.58 6.48 -1.39
CA GLN A 671 14.40 5.32 -2.23
C GLN A 671 13.46 5.56 -3.40
N THR A 672 13.47 4.62 -4.34
CA THR A 672 12.52 4.55 -5.44
C THR A 672 12.17 3.09 -5.76
N ASP A 673 10.93 2.85 -6.15
CA ASP A 673 10.51 1.52 -6.60
C ASP A 673 11.11 1.20 -7.97
N VAL A 674 11.57 -0.03 -8.13
CA VAL A 674 11.92 -0.58 -9.44
C VAL A 674 10.76 -1.39 -9.97
N ARG A 675 10.42 -1.14 -11.22
CA ARG A 675 9.22 -1.62 -11.88
C ARG A 675 9.55 -2.20 -13.23
N MET A 676 8.85 -3.26 -13.59
CA MET A 676 8.89 -3.83 -14.93
C MET A 676 7.69 -3.34 -15.74
N PHE A 677 7.90 -3.12 -17.03
CA PHE A 677 6.91 -2.65 -17.98
C PHE A 677 6.81 -3.62 -19.15
N MET A 678 5.60 -4.04 -19.48
CA MET A 678 5.35 -4.90 -20.64
C MET A 678 4.08 -4.49 -21.35
N SER A 679 4.01 -4.71 -22.67
CA SER A 679 2.75 -4.57 -23.39
C SER A 679 1.74 -5.58 -22.84
N THR A 680 0.49 -5.14 -22.68
CA THR A 680 -0.63 -6.02 -22.33
C THR A 680 -0.80 -7.17 -23.34
N ASP A 681 -0.44 -6.95 -24.61
CA ASP A 681 -0.46 -7.98 -25.66
C ASP A 681 0.68 -9.01 -25.50
N ALA A 682 1.73 -8.68 -24.75
CA ALA A 682 2.93 -9.51 -24.54
C ALA A 682 2.99 -10.14 -23.14
N ILE A 683 1.93 -10.02 -22.32
CA ILE A 683 1.89 -10.57 -20.95
C ILE A 683 2.17 -12.07 -20.97
N ASP A 684 1.47 -12.85 -21.78
CA ASP A 684 1.61 -14.31 -21.83
C ASP A 684 3.05 -14.77 -22.11
N LYS A 685 3.77 -13.99 -22.91
CA LYS A 685 5.18 -14.23 -23.23
C LYS A 685 6.10 -13.93 -22.05
N ASN A 686 5.90 -12.78 -21.40
CA ASN A 686 6.82 -12.28 -20.37
C ASN A 686 6.46 -12.79 -18.97
N LEU A 687 5.28 -13.38 -18.80
CA LEU A 687 4.69 -13.75 -17.51
C LEU A 687 5.62 -14.59 -16.63
N ASN A 688 6.32 -15.58 -17.20
CA ASN A 688 7.18 -16.46 -16.40
C ASN A 688 8.38 -15.73 -15.80
N PHE A 689 9.02 -14.85 -16.58
CA PHE A 689 10.11 -14.03 -16.06
C PHE A 689 9.59 -12.98 -15.08
N SER A 690 8.47 -12.35 -15.38
CA SER A 690 7.80 -11.40 -14.48
C SER A 690 7.45 -12.02 -13.12
N LYS A 691 6.94 -13.25 -13.11
CA LYS A 691 6.70 -14.01 -11.88
C LYS A 691 8.00 -14.36 -11.17
N PHE A 692 9.04 -14.76 -11.90
CA PHE A 692 10.36 -15.02 -11.32
C PHE A 692 10.89 -13.81 -10.56
N LEU A 693 10.72 -12.58 -11.07
CA LEU A 693 11.18 -11.36 -10.38
C LEU A 693 10.58 -11.16 -8.98
N LEU A 694 9.37 -11.66 -8.76
CA LEU A 694 8.65 -11.56 -7.49
C LEU A 694 8.87 -12.78 -6.57
N THR A 695 9.76 -13.70 -6.96
CA THR A 695 10.12 -14.85 -6.12
C THR A 695 11.25 -14.50 -5.16
N GLU A 696 11.35 -15.25 -4.05
CA GLU A 696 12.40 -15.07 -3.04
C GLU A 696 13.83 -15.20 -3.62
N PRO A 697 14.16 -16.14 -4.53
CA PRO A 697 15.48 -16.18 -5.15
C PRO A 697 15.86 -14.91 -5.92
N ALA A 698 14.91 -14.30 -6.64
CA ALA A 698 15.15 -13.04 -7.34
C ALA A 698 15.31 -11.87 -6.37
N ALA A 699 14.51 -11.84 -5.30
CA ALA A 699 14.63 -10.88 -4.21
C ALA A 699 16.01 -10.96 -3.52
N ILE A 700 16.52 -12.17 -3.26
CA ILE A 700 17.87 -12.36 -2.69
C ILE A 700 18.94 -11.79 -3.62
N GLN A 701 18.87 -12.04 -4.93
CA GLN A 701 19.82 -11.45 -5.88
C GLN A 701 19.76 -9.93 -5.87
N TRP A 702 18.56 -9.36 -5.75
CA TRP A 702 18.37 -7.93 -5.63
C TRP A 702 19.01 -7.35 -4.36
N GLU A 703 18.88 -8.06 -3.24
CA GLU A 703 19.49 -7.65 -1.98
C GLU A 703 21.02 -7.80 -1.96
N LEU A 704 21.57 -8.81 -2.64
CA LEU A 704 23.02 -8.97 -2.85
C LEU A 704 23.61 -7.82 -3.67
N MET A 705 22.81 -7.17 -4.52
CA MET A 705 23.19 -5.92 -5.19
C MET A 705 23.13 -4.71 -4.26
N GLY A 706 22.85 -4.88 -2.97
CA GLY A 706 22.80 -3.82 -1.95
C GLY A 706 21.48 -3.06 -1.90
N PHE A 707 20.46 -3.48 -2.64
CA PHE A 707 19.11 -2.91 -2.64
C PHE A 707 18.17 -3.67 -1.70
N THR A 708 16.87 -3.36 -1.73
CA THR A 708 15.87 -3.94 -0.83
C THR A 708 14.69 -4.52 -1.61
N LYS A 709 14.17 -5.67 -1.17
CA LYS A 709 12.94 -6.25 -1.73
C LYS A 709 11.69 -5.41 -1.37
N LEU A 710 10.55 -5.71 -1.98
CA LEU A 710 9.26 -5.07 -1.66
C LEU A 710 8.72 -5.53 -0.30
N GLY A 711 7.87 -4.70 0.32
CA GLY A 711 7.04 -5.05 1.48
C GLY A 711 6.02 -6.16 1.19
N PRO A 712 5.34 -6.76 2.18
CA PRO A 712 4.40 -7.87 1.95
C PRO A 712 3.19 -7.38 1.18
N TRP A 713 2.69 -6.20 1.55
CA TRP A 713 1.58 -5.54 0.89
C TRP A 713 1.90 -5.15 -0.56
N ASP A 714 3.08 -4.57 -0.81
CA ASP A 714 3.52 -4.19 -2.15
C ASP A 714 3.82 -5.42 -3.02
N THR A 715 4.38 -6.48 -2.43
CA THR A 715 4.59 -7.77 -3.10
C THR A 715 3.23 -8.40 -3.46
N TYR A 716 2.25 -8.38 -2.55
CA TYR A 716 0.90 -8.88 -2.82
C TYR A 716 0.26 -8.11 -3.97
N ARG A 717 0.32 -6.77 -3.93
CA ARG A 717 -0.16 -5.92 -5.02
C ARG A 717 0.54 -6.26 -6.33
N ALA A 718 1.86 -6.42 -6.35
CA ALA A 718 2.61 -6.79 -7.55
C ALA A 718 2.16 -8.13 -8.16
N TRP A 719 1.93 -9.15 -7.33
CA TRP A 719 1.39 -10.44 -7.79
C TRP A 719 -0.05 -10.34 -8.29
N LEU A 720 -0.87 -9.52 -7.63
CA LEU A 720 -2.26 -9.27 -8.03
C LEU A 720 -2.33 -8.60 -9.41
N LEU A 721 -1.42 -7.68 -9.72
CA LEU A 721 -1.30 -7.04 -11.04
C LEU A 721 -0.99 -8.06 -12.15
N LEU A 722 -0.27 -9.14 -11.84
CA LEU A 722 -0.01 -10.26 -12.75
C LEU A 722 -1.15 -11.30 -12.77
N GLY A 723 -2.27 -11.03 -12.09
CA GLY A 723 -3.42 -11.92 -12.01
C GLY A 723 -3.19 -13.18 -11.16
N VAL A 724 -2.25 -13.14 -10.21
CA VAL A 724 -1.98 -14.24 -9.28
C VAL A 724 -2.44 -13.84 -7.89
N ASP A 725 -3.36 -14.63 -7.33
CA ASP A 725 -3.77 -14.47 -5.93
C ASP A 725 -2.67 -15.02 -5.01
N MET A 726 -1.97 -14.11 -4.34
CA MET A 726 -0.99 -14.42 -3.30
C MET A 726 -1.52 -14.01 -1.93
N SER A 727 -2.84 -14.00 -1.71
CA SER A 727 -3.43 -13.57 -0.44
C SER A 727 -2.87 -14.30 0.78
N HIS A 728 -2.36 -15.53 0.65
CA HIS A 728 -1.70 -16.27 1.74
C HIS A 728 -0.40 -15.61 2.26
N ILE A 729 0.13 -14.59 1.58
CA ILE A 729 1.23 -13.77 2.10
C ILE A 729 0.73 -12.69 3.09
N LEU A 730 -0.59 -12.59 3.24
CA LEU A 730 -1.31 -11.68 4.12
C LEU A 730 -2.37 -12.47 4.93
N PRO A 731 -2.84 -11.96 6.07
CA PRO A 731 -2.17 -11.15 7.08
C PRO A 731 -1.34 -12.00 8.06
N ASP A 732 -0.61 -11.34 8.97
CA ASP A 732 0.01 -11.91 10.18
C ASP A 732 -1.03 -12.74 10.97
N LEU A 733 -0.93 -14.08 10.87
CA LEU A 733 -1.91 -15.03 11.39
C LEU A 733 -1.79 -15.24 12.89
N ASP A 734 -0.57 -15.20 13.42
CA ASP A 734 -0.28 -15.46 14.83
C ASP A 734 -0.17 -14.19 15.68
N GLY A 735 -0.12 -13.02 15.05
CA GLY A 735 -0.21 -11.70 15.67
C GLY A 735 1.05 -11.29 16.40
N ASP A 736 2.22 -11.80 16.00
CA ASP A 736 3.51 -11.51 16.62
C ASP A 736 4.16 -10.20 16.09
N GLY A 737 3.59 -9.61 15.03
CA GLY A 737 4.06 -8.38 14.40
C GLY A 737 4.92 -8.59 13.14
N VAL A 738 5.15 -9.83 12.72
CA VAL A 738 5.78 -10.21 11.45
C VAL A 738 4.72 -10.86 10.55
N TRP A 739 4.72 -10.53 9.26
CA TRP A 739 3.71 -11.06 8.34
C TRP A 739 4.09 -12.49 7.92
N ASP A 740 3.14 -13.43 7.84
CA ASP A 740 3.32 -14.85 7.45
C ASP A 740 4.28 -15.09 6.27
N SER A 741 4.31 -14.18 5.30
CA SER A 741 5.19 -14.28 4.14
C SER A 741 6.68 -14.10 4.43
N TRP A 742 6.98 -13.48 5.56
CA TRP A 742 8.30 -13.18 6.09
C TRP A 742 8.55 -13.85 7.44
N ASP A 743 7.53 -14.51 7.94
CA ASP A 743 7.57 -15.24 9.18
C ASP A 743 8.06 -16.66 8.90
N ILE A 744 9.29 -16.92 9.33
CA ILE A 744 9.88 -18.25 9.29
C ILE A 744 9.24 -19.16 10.35
N CYS A 745 8.64 -18.54 11.37
CA CYS A 745 8.05 -19.16 12.55
C CYS A 745 6.55 -18.81 12.71
N PRO A 746 5.68 -19.15 11.74
CA PRO A 746 4.27 -18.70 11.64
C PRO A 746 3.29 -19.23 12.71
N GLU A 747 3.82 -19.83 13.78
CA GLU A 747 3.05 -20.31 14.94
C GLU A 747 3.62 -19.75 16.24
N THR A 748 4.26 -18.58 16.20
CA THR A 748 4.77 -17.89 17.38
C THR A 748 3.62 -17.39 18.24
N ALA A 749 3.74 -17.52 19.56
CA ALA A 749 2.67 -17.10 20.44
C ALA A 749 2.48 -15.57 20.40
N ALA A 750 1.26 -15.12 20.08
CA ALA A 750 0.88 -13.71 20.05
C ALA A 750 1.42 -12.89 21.24
N GLY A 751 2.20 -11.83 20.94
CA GLY A 751 2.76 -10.92 21.93
C GLY A 751 4.11 -11.35 22.53
N THR A 752 4.73 -12.42 22.02
CA THR A 752 6.11 -12.78 22.34
C THR A 752 7.07 -11.90 21.54
N PRO A 753 8.19 -11.39 22.11
CA PRO A 753 9.18 -10.66 21.34
C PRO A 753 9.83 -11.60 20.31
N VAL A 754 9.81 -11.20 19.05
CA VAL A 754 10.40 -11.94 17.93
C VAL A 754 11.53 -11.15 17.26
N ASN A 755 12.40 -11.86 16.55
CA ASN A 755 13.47 -11.26 15.76
C ASN A 755 12.93 -10.74 14.40
N GLU A 756 13.82 -10.28 13.51
CA GLU A 756 13.43 -9.71 12.21
C GLU A 756 12.74 -10.69 11.24
N VAL A 757 12.71 -12.00 11.56
CA VAL A 757 12.12 -13.07 10.74
C VAL A 757 10.97 -13.80 11.43
N GLY A 758 10.40 -13.24 12.51
CA GLY A 758 9.20 -13.78 13.19
C GLY A 758 9.49 -14.90 14.20
N CYS A 759 10.76 -15.22 14.45
CA CYS A 759 11.11 -16.27 15.39
C CYS A 759 11.42 -15.69 16.77
N ALA A 760 10.81 -16.27 17.81
CA ALA A 760 11.21 -16.03 19.20
C ALA A 760 12.50 -16.80 19.53
N ASP A 761 13.22 -16.36 20.57
CA ASP A 761 14.49 -16.97 21.01
C ASP A 761 14.42 -18.50 21.18
N TYR A 762 13.25 -19.04 21.53
CA TYR A 762 13.04 -20.46 21.78
C TYR A 762 12.81 -21.28 20.49
N GLN A 763 12.54 -20.64 19.36
CA GLN A 763 12.32 -21.28 18.05
C GLN A 763 13.57 -21.24 17.16
N LEU A 764 14.65 -20.59 17.62
CA LEU A 764 15.92 -20.52 16.90
C LEU A 764 16.69 -21.82 17.09
N ASP A 765 17.51 -22.15 16.11
CA ASP A 765 18.52 -23.21 16.13
C ASP A 765 19.86 -22.47 16.06
N ASP A 766 20.49 -22.23 17.22
CA ASP A 766 21.63 -21.31 17.35
C ASP A 766 22.96 -21.94 16.87
N ASP A 767 23.02 -23.26 16.68
CA ASP A 767 24.21 -23.97 16.21
C ASP A 767 24.03 -24.80 14.92
N ASP A 768 22.85 -24.70 14.29
CA ASP A 768 22.46 -25.25 13.00
C ASP A 768 22.51 -26.79 12.93
N ASP A 769 22.19 -27.50 14.03
CA ASP A 769 22.22 -28.96 14.10
C ASP A 769 20.86 -29.63 13.81
N GLY A 770 19.79 -28.84 13.75
CA GLY A 770 18.42 -29.27 13.49
C GLY A 770 17.53 -29.38 14.72
N PHE A 771 18.02 -29.05 15.92
CA PHE A 771 17.23 -28.89 17.14
C PHE A 771 17.07 -27.41 17.48
N ALA A 772 15.84 -26.99 17.78
CA ALA A 772 15.59 -25.62 18.23
C ALA A 772 15.93 -25.48 19.73
N ASN A 773 16.29 -24.28 20.17
CA ASN A 773 16.71 -23.94 21.53
C ASN A 773 15.73 -24.36 22.65
N ASP A 774 14.46 -24.60 22.36
CA ASP A 774 13.49 -25.13 23.35
C ASP A 774 13.51 -26.65 23.51
N ILE A 775 14.13 -27.34 22.55
CA ILE A 775 14.31 -28.79 22.47
C ILE A 775 15.77 -29.17 22.71
N ASP A 776 16.71 -28.33 22.26
CA ASP A 776 18.16 -28.51 22.42
C ASP A 776 18.58 -28.21 23.86
N ASP A 777 19.29 -29.15 24.48
CA ASP A 777 19.90 -28.99 25.81
C ASP A 777 21.33 -28.39 25.71
N CYS A 778 21.86 -28.29 24.50
CA CYS A 778 23.20 -27.87 24.14
C CYS A 778 23.22 -26.70 23.13
N ASP A 779 22.39 -25.66 23.32
CA ASP A 779 22.05 -24.54 22.41
C ASP A 779 23.17 -23.89 21.54
N TYR A 780 24.46 -24.12 21.85
CA TYR A 780 25.60 -23.53 21.15
C TYR A 780 26.65 -24.55 20.70
N VAL A 781 26.35 -25.85 20.77
CA VAL A 781 27.25 -26.96 20.46
C VAL A 781 26.53 -28.04 19.67
N ALA A 782 26.64 -27.94 18.34
CA ALA A 782 25.96 -28.83 17.42
C ALA A 782 26.13 -30.31 17.76
N GLY A 783 25.01 -31.02 17.81
CA GLY A 783 24.89 -32.41 18.20
C GLY A 783 23.92 -33.21 17.36
N SER A 784 23.67 -34.44 17.79
CA SER A 784 22.68 -35.32 17.14
C SER A 784 21.96 -36.25 18.11
N SER A 785 22.22 -36.11 19.42
CA SER A 785 21.62 -36.95 20.44
C SER A 785 20.10 -36.72 20.52
N ASN A 786 19.36 -37.82 20.73
CA ASN A 786 17.91 -37.84 20.88
C ASN A 786 17.48 -38.26 22.30
N PHE A 787 18.40 -38.73 23.13
CA PHE A 787 18.16 -39.28 24.46
C PHE A 787 19.20 -38.75 25.46
N GLY A 788 18.80 -38.65 26.74
CA GLY A 788 19.62 -38.05 27.78
C GLY A 788 19.58 -36.52 27.71
N LEU A 789 20.54 -35.92 27.02
CA LEU A 789 20.58 -34.51 26.67
C LEU A 789 20.35 -34.42 25.16
N VAL A 790 19.27 -33.77 24.71
CA VAL A 790 18.91 -33.70 23.28
C VAL A 790 19.70 -32.59 22.59
N GLY A 791 20.11 -32.78 21.32
CA GLY A 791 20.88 -31.78 20.56
C GLY A 791 22.36 -31.65 20.97
N CYS A 792 22.85 -32.56 21.80
CA CYS A 792 24.25 -32.61 22.22
C CYS A 792 25.07 -33.58 21.35
N PRO A 793 26.42 -33.49 21.39
CA PRO A 793 27.30 -34.42 20.68
C PRO A 793 27.01 -35.89 21.03
N ASP A 794 26.93 -36.72 20.00
CA ASP A 794 26.76 -38.18 20.03
C ASP A 794 27.80 -38.77 19.08
N SER A 795 28.88 -39.30 19.64
CA SER A 795 30.09 -39.67 18.91
C SER A 795 29.97 -41.00 18.16
N ASP A 796 29.12 -41.93 18.62
CA ASP A 796 28.94 -43.26 18.02
C ASP A 796 27.60 -43.45 17.29
N GLY A 797 26.64 -42.54 17.49
CA GLY A 797 25.38 -42.43 16.77
C GLY A 797 24.27 -43.35 17.29
N ASP A 798 24.31 -43.76 18.56
CA ASP A 798 23.27 -44.59 19.18
C ASP A 798 22.04 -43.79 19.66
N GLY A 799 22.18 -42.47 19.71
CA GLY A 799 21.17 -41.50 20.10
C GLY A 799 21.31 -40.97 21.53
N TRP A 800 22.23 -41.45 22.36
CA TRP A 800 22.56 -40.85 23.66
C TRP A 800 23.66 -39.79 23.51
N ALA A 801 23.60 -38.74 24.32
CA ALA A 801 24.66 -37.74 24.32
C ALA A 801 25.91 -38.27 25.02
N ASP A 802 27.10 -37.93 24.53
CA ASP A 802 28.40 -38.35 25.09
C ASP A 802 28.52 -38.09 26.60
N ASP A 803 27.98 -36.96 27.08
CA ASP A 803 28.02 -36.58 28.51
C ASP A 803 27.01 -37.35 29.37
N ALA A 804 25.99 -37.95 28.74
CA ALA A 804 24.97 -38.80 29.35
C ALA A 804 25.18 -40.29 29.05
N ASP A 805 26.26 -40.63 28.34
CA ASP A 805 26.64 -41.96 27.91
C ASP A 805 27.89 -42.43 28.67
N THR A 806 27.82 -43.63 29.23
CA THR A 806 28.96 -44.25 29.91
C THR A 806 29.99 -44.85 28.95
N HIS A 807 29.58 -45.13 27.71
CA HIS A 807 30.35 -45.73 26.63
C HIS A 807 30.22 -44.95 25.30
N PRO A 808 30.61 -43.66 25.23
CA PRO A 808 30.34 -42.75 24.10
C PRO A 808 30.96 -43.11 22.73
N ASP A 809 31.71 -44.21 22.66
CA ASP A 809 32.39 -44.69 21.45
C ASP A 809 31.85 -46.07 20.99
N ASP A 810 30.84 -46.62 21.67
CA ASP A 810 30.23 -47.92 21.41
C ASP A 810 28.71 -47.80 21.20
N VAL A 811 28.31 -47.78 19.92
CA VAL A 811 26.91 -47.65 19.48
C VAL A 811 25.94 -48.70 20.04
N THR A 812 26.45 -49.74 20.70
CA THR A 812 25.62 -50.76 21.31
C THR A 812 25.39 -50.56 22.80
N GLU A 813 26.18 -49.76 23.52
CA GLU A 813 26.15 -49.64 24.98
C GLU A 813 26.02 -48.17 25.39
N TRP A 814 25.08 -47.83 26.28
CA TRP A 814 24.89 -46.43 26.73
C TRP A 814 24.88 -46.26 28.26
N ASN A 815 24.70 -47.35 29.02
CA ASN A 815 24.59 -47.31 30.48
C ASN A 815 25.39 -48.45 31.11
N ASP A 816 26.07 -48.15 32.22
CA ASP A 816 26.84 -49.10 33.02
C ASP A 816 26.53 -48.83 34.51
N THR A 817 25.67 -49.68 35.07
CA THR A 817 25.08 -49.49 36.39
C THR A 817 26.08 -49.74 37.53
N ASP A 818 27.00 -50.68 37.37
CA ASP A 818 27.95 -51.08 38.41
C ASP A 818 29.41 -50.63 38.17
N MET A 819 29.67 -50.01 37.02
CA MET A 819 30.91 -49.36 36.60
C MET A 819 32.07 -50.33 36.39
N ASP A 820 31.81 -51.52 35.87
CA ASP A 820 32.82 -52.54 35.59
C ASP A 820 33.35 -52.53 34.15
N SER A 821 32.86 -51.60 33.31
CA SER A 821 33.17 -51.44 31.88
C SER A 821 32.50 -52.45 30.94
N PHE A 822 31.56 -53.26 31.43
CA PHE A 822 30.57 -53.94 30.60
C PHE A 822 29.28 -53.14 30.70
N GLY A 823 28.77 -52.66 29.57
CA GLY A 823 27.49 -51.95 29.58
C GLY A 823 26.33 -52.90 29.87
N ASP A 824 25.26 -52.37 30.47
CA ASP A 824 24.10 -53.09 31.00
C ASP A 824 23.43 -54.02 29.97
N ASN A 825 23.57 -53.75 28.67
CA ASN A 825 22.94 -54.55 27.63
C ASN A 825 23.81 -55.67 27.07
N SER A 826 25.11 -55.68 27.39
CA SER A 826 25.99 -56.84 27.23
C SER A 826 26.31 -57.55 28.53
N ASP A 827 26.13 -56.90 29.68
CA ASP A 827 26.43 -57.45 31.00
C ASP A 827 25.34 -58.42 31.49
N ASP A 828 25.72 -59.67 31.79
CA ASP A 828 24.85 -60.69 32.36
C ASP A 828 24.67 -60.53 33.89
N CYS A 829 25.41 -59.60 34.51
CA CYS A 829 25.51 -59.35 35.94
C CYS A 829 25.25 -57.91 36.42
N ILE A 830 24.80 -56.98 35.56
CA ILE A 830 24.29 -55.59 35.72
C ILE A 830 24.50 -54.84 37.06
N ASP A 831 24.17 -55.46 38.20
CA ASP A 831 24.26 -54.86 39.54
C ASP A 831 25.56 -55.27 40.30
N ILE A 832 26.42 -56.10 39.71
CA ILE A 832 27.57 -56.74 40.36
C ILE A 832 28.80 -56.73 39.44
N ALA A 833 29.67 -55.75 39.70
CA ALA A 833 30.91 -55.59 38.95
C ALA A 833 31.75 -56.87 38.84
N GLY A 834 32.08 -57.23 37.61
CA GLY A 834 32.80 -58.42 37.22
C GLY A 834 33.73 -58.22 36.02
N ASN A 835 34.28 -59.31 35.51
CA ASN A 835 35.25 -59.31 34.41
C ASN A 835 35.29 -60.61 33.59
N SER A 836 34.34 -61.53 33.78
CA SER A 836 34.22 -62.75 32.98
C SER A 836 33.86 -62.44 31.53
N THR A 837 34.35 -63.28 30.60
CA THR A 837 34.24 -63.05 29.14
C THR A 837 33.78 -64.24 28.31
N GLU A 838 33.76 -65.47 28.86
CA GLU A 838 33.55 -66.69 28.09
C GLU A 838 32.13 -67.25 28.17
N ASP A 839 31.46 -67.18 29.34
CA ASP A 839 30.12 -67.72 29.56
C ASP A 839 29.07 -66.65 29.87
N ARG A 840 29.28 -65.92 30.96
CA ARG A 840 28.43 -64.82 31.41
C ARG A 840 29.28 -63.56 31.40
N LEU A 841 28.96 -62.59 30.57
CA LEU A 841 29.77 -61.37 30.45
C LEU A 841 29.54 -60.47 31.68
N GLY A 842 30.58 -59.79 32.16
CA GLY A 842 30.49 -58.82 33.28
C GLY A 842 30.21 -59.43 34.66
N CYS A 843 30.30 -60.76 34.81
CA CYS A 843 30.18 -61.41 36.11
C CYS A 843 31.55 -61.59 36.80
N ILE A 844 31.53 -61.85 38.11
CA ILE A 844 32.75 -62.08 38.89
C ILE A 844 33.50 -63.31 38.34
N ASP A 845 34.78 -63.12 38.01
CA ASP A 845 35.75 -64.16 37.66
C ASP A 845 36.93 -64.05 38.65
N SER A 846 36.95 -64.93 39.64
CA SER A 846 37.87 -64.85 40.78
C SER A 846 39.31 -65.21 40.44
N ASP A 847 39.56 -66.05 39.43
CA ASP A 847 40.89 -66.55 39.10
C ASP A 847 41.45 -66.05 37.74
N GLY A 848 40.59 -65.44 36.92
CA GLY A 848 40.94 -64.71 35.70
C GLY A 848 41.08 -65.59 34.46
N ASP A 849 40.44 -66.75 34.40
CA ASP A 849 40.48 -67.66 33.25
C ASP A 849 39.45 -67.32 32.15
N GLY A 850 38.54 -66.40 32.45
CA GLY A 850 37.49 -65.91 31.56
C GLY A 850 36.10 -66.47 31.85
N TRP A 851 35.95 -67.52 32.67
CA TRP A 851 34.65 -68.07 33.07
C TRP A 851 34.17 -67.43 34.37
N SER A 852 32.86 -67.24 34.50
CA SER A 852 32.26 -66.69 35.71
C SER A 852 32.29 -67.67 36.87
N ASP A 853 32.42 -67.19 38.11
CA ASP A 853 32.41 -68.02 39.33
C ASP A 853 31.17 -68.94 39.43
N GLU A 854 30.04 -68.56 38.82
CA GLU A 854 28.82 -69.39 38.78
C GLU A 854 28.81 -70.43 37.64
N GLY A 855 29.51 -70.18 36.55
CA GLY A 855 29.66 -71.09 35.41
C GLY A 855 30.89 -71.99 35.48
N ASP A 856 31.84 -71.65 36.35
CA ASP A 856 33.07 -72.37 36.60
C ASP A 856 32.90 -73.41 37.73
N THR A 857 33.28 -74.66 37.44
CA THR A 857 33.28 -75.73 38.44
C THR A 857 34.48 -75.65 39.41
N PHE A 858 35.55 -74.96 39.02
CA PHE A 858 36.79 -74.73 39.75
C PHE A 858 37.18 -73.23 39.81
N PRO A 859 36.36 -72.35 40.41
CA PRO A 859 36.49 -70.87 40.39
C PRO A 859 37.72 -70.27 41.12
N ASP A 860 38.67 -71.11 41.55
CA ASP A 860 39.93 -70.71 42.19
C ASP A 860 41.16 -71.27 41.43
N ASP A 861 40.96 -72.00 40.32
CA ASP A 861 42.00 -72.63 39.51
C ASP A 861 41.91 -72.19 38.04
N PRO A 862 42.77 -71.24 37.59
CA PRO A 862 42.64 -70.61 36.28
C PRO A 862 43.06 -71.49 35.10
N THR A 863 43.17 -72.81 35.33
CA THR A 863 43.49 -73.81 34.32
C THR A 863 42.36 -74.79 34.06
N GLU A 864 41.27 -74.74 34.83
CA GLU A 864 40.14 -75.68 34.76
C GLU A 864 38.82 -74.94 34.96
N TRP A 865 37.86 -75.13 34.05
CA TRP A 865 36.53 -74.48 34.16
C TRP A 865 35.36 -75.47 34.15
N ALA A 866 35.59 -76.72 33.73
CA ALA A 866 34.56 -77.75 33.56
C ALA A 866 35.00 -79.11 34.10
N ASP A 867 34.05 -79.88 34.65
CA ASP A 867 34.20 -81.29 35.05
C ASP A 867 33.01 -82.07 34.48
N THR A 868 33.17 -82.59 33.26
CA THR A 868 32.07 -83.14 32.46
C THR A 868 31.50 -84.43 33.07
N ASP A 869 32.30 -85.20 33.82
CA ASP A 869 31.86 -86.47 34.42
C ASP A 869 31.69 -86.45 35.94
N GLY A 870 32.18 -85.40 36.60
CA GLY A 870 31.95 -85.10 38.01
C GLY A 870 32.86 -85.87 38.97
N ASP A 871 34.05 -86.28 38.53
CA ASP A 871 35.00 -87.01 39.37
C ASP A 871 35.94 -86.12 40.20
N GLY A 872 35.90 -84.81 39.96
CA GLY A 872 36.66 -83.78 40.66
C GLY A 872 38.04 -83.49 40.06
N VAL A 873 38.36 -84.02 38.88
CA VAL A 873 39.48 -83.60 38.04
C VAL A 873 38.90 -82.80 36.86
N GLY A 874 39.40 -81.59 36.62
CA GLY A 874 38.91 -80.77 35.52
C GLY A 874 39.23 -81.36 34.13
N ASP A 875 38.37 -81.08 33.16
CA ASP A 875 38.40 -81.64 31.81
C ASP A 875 39.72 -81.37 31.06
N ASN A 876 40.46 -80.30 31.39
CA ASN A 876 41.73 -80.00 30.72
C ASN A 876 42.88 -80.88 31.22
N LEU A 877 42.85 -81.28 32.50
CA LEU A 877 43.80 -82.20 33.12
C LEU A 877 43.39 -83.66 32.97
N ASP A 878 42.09 -83.93 32.87
CA ASP A 878 41.53 -85.27 32.75
C ASP A 878 41.79 -85.87 31.35
N LEU A 879 42.47 -87.02 31.31
CA LEU A 879 42.69 -87.76 30.06
C LEU A 879 41.46 -88.57 29.60
N PHE A 880 40.45 -88.74 30.45
CA PHE A 880 39.16 -89.37 30.16
C PHE A 880 37.94 -88.56 30.68
N PRO A 881 37.67 -87.34 30.15
CA PRO A 881 36.65 -86.39 30.66
C PRO A 881 35.18 -86.84 30.67
N TYR A 882 34.89 -88.09 30.32
CA TYR A 882 33.54 -88.64 30.23
C TYR A 882 33.38 -89.94 31.04
N SER A 883 34.39 -90.33 31.80
CA SER A 883 34.44 -91.56 32.58
C SER A 883 34.88 -91.26 34.02
N PRO A 884 33.94 -91.11 34.98
CA PRO A 884 34.22 -90.56 36.32
C PRO A 884 34.93 -91.53 37.26
N SER A 885 35.52 -92.56 36.68
CA SER A 885 36.27 -93.59 37.36
C SER A 885 37.67 -93.74 36.81
N GLN A 886 38.05 -92.96 35.78
CA GLN A 886 39.35 -92.95 35.13
C GLN A 886 39.72 -91.50 34.83
N TRP A 887 40.91 -91.05 35.24
CA TRP A 887 41.35 -89.66 34.97
C TRP A 887 42.79 -89.54 34.46
N ALA A 888 43.55 -90.64 34.49
CA ALA A 888 44.96 -90.68 34.14
C ALA A 888 45.29 -91.92 33.32
N ASP A 889 46.20 -91.76 32.36
CA ASP A 889 46.76 -92.80 31.49
C ASP A 889 48.26 -92.55 31.38
N GLN A 890 49.05 -93.21 32.23
CA GLN A 890 50.48 -92.94 32.34
C GLN A 890 51.29 -93.49 31.16
N ASP A 891 50.81 -94.52 30.47
CA ASP A 891 51.53 -95.12 29.35
C ASP A 891 50.94 -94.80 27.96
N GLY A 892 49.81 -94.10 27.93
CA GLY A 892 49.19 -93.50 26.76
C GLY A 892 48.48 -94.51 25.85
N ASP A 893 48.04 -95.64 26.38
CA ASP A 893 47.42 -96.71 25.60
C ASP A 893 45.90 -96.61 25.45
N GLY A 894 45.30 -95.62 26.12
CA GLY A 894 43.87 -95.33 26.08
C GLY A 894 43.03 -96.11 27.10
N TYR A 895 43.65 -96.78 28.07
CA TYR A 895 42.98 -97.34 29.25
C TYR A 895 43.42 -96.60 30.51
N GLY A 896 42.47 -96.31 31.41
CA GLY A 896 42.78 -95.53 32.61
C GLY A 896 43.46 -96.34 33.71
N ASP A 897 44.38 -95.69 34.42
CA ASP A 897 45.25 -96.29 35.45
C ASP A 897 44.51 -96.66 36.75
N ASN A 898 43.31 -96.13 36.99
CA ASN A 898 42.58 -96.39 38.21
C ASN A 898 42.01 -97.81 38.19
N LEU A 899 42.70 -98.75 38.84
CA LEU A 899 42.31 -100.17 38.95
C LEU A 899 40.90 -100.43 39.51
N SER A 900 40.27 -99.43 40.15
CA SER A 900 38.89 -99.55 40.65
C SER A 900 37.84 -99.01 39.68
N GLY A 901 38.26 -98.41 38.57
CA GLY A 901 37.38 -97.81 37.57
C GLY A 901 36.84 -98.81 36.56
N ILE A 902 36.06 -98.30 35.61
CA ILE A 902 35.57 -99.10 34.48
C ILE A 902 36.72 -99.38 33.52
N GLU A 903 36.77 -100.62 33.01
CA GLU A 903 37.79 -101.09 32.05
C GLU A 903 39.22 -100.62 32.37
N PRO A 904 39.71 -100.84 33.61
CA PRO A 904 40.97 -100.27 34.05
C PRO A 904 42.15 -100.96 33.38
N ASP A 905 43.23 -100.21 33.15
CA ASP A 905 44.48 -100.79 32.72
C ASP A 905 45.03 -101.73 33.81
N MET A 906 45.10 -103.02 33.48
CA MET A 906 45.66 -104.04 34.35
C MET A 906 47.20 -104.02 34.37
N CYS A 907 47.81 -103.24 33.48
CA CYS A 907 49.24 -103.04 33.31
C CYS A 907 49.66 -101.55 33.21
N PRO A 908 49.39 -100.67 34.21
CA PRO A 908 49.46 -99.17 34.15
C PRO A 908 50.79 -98.50 33.74
N LEU A 909 51.82 -99.27 33.43
CA LEU A 909 53.16 -98.79 33.07
C LEU A 909 53.66 -99.40 31.76
N VAL A 910 52.83 -100.19 31.09
CA VAL A 910 53.19 -100.99 29.91
C VAL A 910 52.07 -100.94 28.89
N SER A 911 52.16 -99.95 28.00
CA SER A 911 51.21 -99.73 26.93
C SER A 911 50.86 -101.01 26.18
N GLY A 912 49.57 -101.32 26.17
CA GLY A 912 49.00 -102.51 25.59
C GLY A 912 47.78 -102.22 24.71
N SER A 913 47.10 -103.28 24.29
CA SER A 913 45.85 -103.14 23.50
C SER A 913 44.85 -104.26 23.80
N SER A 914 45.13 -105.04 24.84
CA SER A 914 44.23 -106.07 25.30
C SER A 914 42.90 -105.42 25.71
N SER A 915 41.79 -106.02 25.28
CA SER A 915 40.44 -105.42 25.35
C SER A 915 39.35 -106.44 25.66
N LYS A 916 39.72 -107.68 26.08
CA LYS A 916 38.78 -108.79 26.25
C LYS A 916 39.08 -109.61 27.50
N ASN A 917 38.05 -110.29 28.01
CA ASN A 917 38.10 -111.17 29.18
C ASN A 917 38.52 -110.49 30.50
N GLY A 918 38.33 -109.18 30.63
CA GLY A 918 38.65 -108.44 31.87
C GLY A 918 40.14 -108.15 32.08
N THR A 919 40.94 -108.25 31.02
CA THR A 919 42.34 -107.79 31.00
C THR A 919 42.42 -106.67 29.97
N PHE A 920 42.34 -105.42 30.44
CA PHE A 920 42.41 -104.21 29.62
C PHE A 920 43.81 -103.60 29.75
N GLY A 921 44.32 -102.90 28.72
CA GLY A 921 45.61 -102.18 28.69
C GLY A 921 46.93 -102.99 28.78
N CYS A 922 46.86 -104.33 28.87
CA CYS A 922 48.07 -105.17 28.77
C CYS A 922 48.44 -105.56 27.31
N LEU A 923 49.69 -106.05 27.12
CA LEU A 923 50.24 -106.59 25.85
C LEU A 923 49.40 -107.70 25.18
#